data_AF-A0A523N0D0-F1
#
_entry.id   AF-A0A523N0D0-F1
#
_cell.length_a   1.000
_cell.length_b   1.000
_cell.length_c   1.000
_cell.angle_alpha   90.00
_cell.angle_beta   90.00
_cell.angle_gamma   90.00
#
_symmetry.space_group_name_H-M   'P 1'
#
loop_
_entity.id
_entity.type
_entity.pdbx_description
1 polymer ?
#
loop_
_entity_poly.entity_id
_entity_poly.type
_entity_poly.pdbx_seq_one_letter_code
_entity_poly.pdbx_strand_id
1 'polypeptide(L)'
;MFCLSPNRKSLEDVLAKEKILIVDDEKNIVTSLQEILSDEGYEVATAEDGLGALELIQADPPDLILLDIWIPGMDGIEVLKAVKTYHPEIEVLVMSGHGTIDTAVQATKLGAQDFIEKPFSLDELVESVGKALKIRKSRLTQSNGHTLQKQTLPYCFKLMVEVSQAIKTASKHNFPALIVGESGTGKEIIAKAVHHQSKKAKLPFVKLNCAVRPARKIQEELFSAPRANAKNQGDTSAKTNAAKDRVVYLKNIDSLSKSLQEKLAQALQPGTSKKSDRSPRLIPARVFASTSANLETLVEKGQFNNNLYEILRQEILDVPPLRENAAIIPNLVQNYFEELALKTDLPCHVMTEEAMEILCEYSWPDNLKELRSVLDQSTRKVPPEIKITPNHLPSSLQRNKHAMNANEFDQIDSMVEAESSWEKEFIIHHLNKNNWDIEKTSEALKTDKKRFQSKLEKHGIRLSASADASGKPRHQLQRTLKRSVVLCGSGLHSGFKTGLIMQPLPPGSGVIFGDISSGANIPARLENVQSTDYSTCLKKGFKTVDTIEHIMAVLHMYRISNLLIKIGDEAPVMDGSSIDFCRLIEDAEFEEQDEILDEVVIDRTYRFENEKNPSCYITIEPADRLKVSYHMDYPPPIGIMDHTFEFDGEESFKREIAPARTFGFVEEITQLTKMGFGAGGKLDNFILLGNDKVLNTELRFKDEFARHKILDILGDFYLLGKPIRGHIKAHKTGHTQNIGLLRQIETSLCQPAGVH
;
A
#
# COMPACT_ATOMS: atom_id res chain seq x y z
N MET A 1 -16.14 -43.72 -62.79
CA MET A 1 -16.30 -42.59 -63.74
C MET A 1 -16.40 -41.32 -62.90
N PHE A 2 -15.47 -40.37 -63.12
CA PHE A 2 -15.41 -38.97 -62.66
C PHE A 2 -15.37 -38.69 -61.14
N CYS A 3 -14.25 -38.27 -60.54
CA CYS A 3 -13.46 -37.01 -60.63
C CYS A 3 -13.88 -35.93 -59.61
N LEU A 4 -13.03 -35.79 -58.58
CA LEU A 4 -12.43 -34.56 -58.01
C LEU A 4 -13.23 -33.23 -58.03
N SER A 5 -13.56 -32.67 -56.87
CA SER A 5 -12.78 -31.60 -56.20
C SER A 5 -13.46 -31.12 -54.89
N PRO A 6 -12.73 -30.46 -53.97
CA PRO A 6 -13.12 -30.28 -52.57
C PRO A 6 -13.73 -28.90 -52.32
N ASN A 7 -14.91 -28.83 -51.71
CA ASN A 7 -15.42 -27.55 -51.20
C ASN A 7 -14.96 -27.33 -49.75
N ARG A 8 -13.75 -26.78 -49.65
CA ARG A 8 -13.36 -25.89 -48.56
C ARG A 8 -14.41 -24.78 -48.48
N LYS A 9 -15.11 -24.70 -47.35
CA LYS A 9 -15.60 -23.46 -46.74
C LYS A 9 -15.88 -23.77 -45.26
N SER A 10 -14.81 -23.90 -44.47
CA SER A 10 -14.84 -23.51 -43.06
C SER A 10 -14.70 -21.98 -43.04
N LEU A 11 -15.82 -21.28 -43.23
CA LEU A 11 -15.87 -19.83 -43.13
C LEU A 11 -16.28 -19.49 -41.71
N GLU A 12 -15.26 -19.13 -40.94
CA GLU A 12 -15.35 -18.17 -39.83
C GLU A 12 -16.20 -18.66 -38.65
N ASP A 13 -15.60 -19.59 -37.91
CA ASP A 13 -15.76 -19.58 -36.45
C ASP A 13 -15.64 -18.13 -35.97
N VAL A 14 -16.67 -17.68 -35.27
CA VAL A 14 -16.92 -16.32 -34.76
C VAL A 14 -15.69 -15.81 -33.99
N LEU A 15 -14.72 -15.27 -34.71
CA LEU A 15 -13.58 -14.54 -34.18
C LEU A 15 -14.10 -13.13 -33.89
N ALA A 16 -14.12 -12.74 -32.61
CA ALA A 16 -14.32 -11.34 -32.24
C ALA A 16 -13.34 -10.48 -33.06
N LYS A 17 -13.87 -9.46 -33.76
CA LYS A 17 -13.03 -8.52 -34.51
C LYS A 17 -12.13 -7.79 -33.52
N GLU A 18 -10.85 -7.65 -33.87
CA GLU A 18 -9.88 -6.94 -33.04
C GLU A 18 -10.23 -5.46 -33.00
N LYS A 19 -10.27 -4.89 -31.79
CA LYS A 19 -10.69 -3.51 -31.53
C LYS A 19 -9.50 -2.57 -31.48
N ILE A 20 -9.56 -1.48 -32.22
CA ILE A 20 -8.52 -0.44 -32.26
C ILE A 20 -9.13 0.90 -31.83
N LEU A 21 -8.50 1.57 -30.87
CA LEU A 21 -8.86 2.93 -30.47
C LEU A 21 -7.86 3.93 -31.07
N ILE A 22 -8.35 4.92 -31.81
CA ILE A 22 -7.55 6.02 -32.36
C ILE A 22 -7.73 7.24 -31.46
N VAL A 23 -6.63 7.85 -31.02
CA VAL A 23 -6.63 9.05 -30.17
C VAL A 23 -5.79 10.12 -30.85
N ASP A 24 -6.46 11.12 -31.42
CA ASP A 24 -5.84 12.15 -32.26
C ASP A 24 -6.81 13.34 -32.40
N ASP A 25 -6.32 14.57 -32.29
CA ASP A 25 -7.14 15.79 -32.41
C ASP A 25 -7.34 16.23 -33.86
N GLU A 26 -6.52 15.73 -34.79
CA GLU A 26 -6.63 16.03 -36.21
C GLU A 26 -7.71 15.17 -36.88
N LYS A 27 -8.92 15.71 -37.02
CA LYS A 27 -10.08 15.00 -37.61
C LYS A 27 -9.81 14.37 -38.98
N ASN A 28 -8.97 14.98 -39.82
CA ASN A 28 -8.61 14.44 -41.13
C ASN A 28 -7.79 13.14 -41.00
N ILE A 29 -6.90 13.08 -40.01
CA ILE A 29 -6.08 11.90 -39.72
C ILE A 29 -6.97 10.81 -39.13
N VAL A 30 -7.82 11.15 -38.14
CA VAL A 30 -8.78 10.20 -37.54
C VAL A 30 -9.68 9.57 -38.60
N THR A 31 -10.29 10.38 -39.46
CA THR A 31 -11.21 9.90 -40.51
C THR A 31 -10.50 8.97 -41.47
N SER A 32 -9.29 9.34 -41.92
CA SER A 32 -8.50 8.51 -42.83
C SER A 32 -8.14 7.18 -42.17
N LEU A 33 -7.60 7.20 -40.95
CA LEU A 33 -7.22 6.01 -40.18
C LEU A 33 -8.41 5.09 -39.92
N GLN A 34 -9.57 5.67 -39.62
CA GLN A 34 -10.80 4.93 -39.39
C GLN A 34 -11.26 4.20 -40.65
N GLU A 35 -11.25 4.85 -41.82
CA GLU A 35 -11.59 4.23 -43.10
C GLU A 35 -10.64 3.06 -43.42
N ILE A 36 -9.33 3.29 -43.32
CA ILE A 36 -8.30 2.28 -43.66
C ILE A 36 -8.40 1.05 -42.75
N LEU A 37 -8.49 1.24 -41.44
CA LEU A 37 -8.51 0.13 -40.48
C LEU A 37 -9.85 -0.63 -40.52
N SER A 38 -10.95 0.06 -40.84
CA SER A 38 -12.24 -0.59 -41.04
C SER A 38 -12.25 -1.45 -42.31
N ASP A 39 -11.62 -0.98 -43.40
CA ASP A 39 -11.46 -1.74 -44.65
C ASP A 39 -10.62 -3.02 -44.46
N GLU A 40 -9.62 -2.97 -43.57
CA GLU A 40 -8.81 -4.13 -43.14
C GLU A 40 -9.56 -5.07 -42.19
N GLY A 41 -10.80 -4.74 -41.79
CA GLY A 41 -11.70 -5.60 -41.03
C GLY A 41 -11.65 -5.43 -39.51
N TYR A 42 -10.96 -4.40 -39.00
CA TYR A 42 -10.91 -4.07 -37.58
C TYR A 42 -12.18 -3.34 -37.10
N GLU A 43 -12.47 -3.44 -35.80
CA GLU A 43 -13.48 -2.58 -35.16
C GLU A 43 -12.79 -1.34 -34.61
N VAL A 44 -13.21 -0.15 -35.04
CA VAL A 44 -12.48 1.10 -34.76
C VAL A 44 -13.32 2.05 -33.91
N ALA A 45 -12.76 2.48 -32.79
CA ALA A 45 -13.26 3.56 -31.96
C ALA A 45 -12.32 4.77 -32.05
N THR A 46 -12.83 5.97 -31.78
CA THR A 46 -12.07 7.23 -31.92
C THR A 46 -12.29 8.15 -30.72
N ALA A 47 -11.24 8.83 -30.27
CA ALA A 47 -11.28 9.89 -29.27
C ALA A 47 -10.50 11.12 -29.75
N GLU A 48 -11.03 12.32 -29.47
CA GLU A 48 -10.40 13.60 -29.85
C GLU A 48 -9.45 14.15 -28.77
N ASP A 49 -9.49 13.59 -27.55
CA ASP A 49 -8.65 14.00 -26.43
C ASP A 49 -8.31 12.82 -25.49
N GLY A 50 -7.35 13.04 -24.58
CA GLY A 50 -6.87 12.01 -23.67
C GLY A 50 -7.87 11.58 -22.59
N LEU A 51 -8.82 12.45 -22.20
CA LEU A 51 -9.83 12.11 -21.19
C LEU A 51 -10.90 11.18 -21.79
N GLY A 52 -11.42 11.54 -22.96
CA GLY A 52 -12.36 10.70 -23.71
C GLY A 52 -11.76 9.35 -24.09
N ALA A 53 -10.45 9.30 -24.39
CA ALA A 53 -9.75 8.04 -24.60
C ALA A 53 -9.78 7.14 -23.35
N LEU A 54 -9.51 7.68 -22.17
CA LEU A 54 -9.52 6.91 -20.92
C LEU A 54 -10.93 6.45 -20.53
N GLU A 55 -11.95 7.26 -20.76
CA GLU A 55 -13.35 6.87 -20.55
C GLU A 55 -13.76 5.68 -21.43
N LEU A 56 -13.38 5.71 -22.72
CA LEU A 56 -13.66 4.60 -23.65
C LEU A 56 -12.91 3.32 -23.26
N ILE A 57 -11.66 3.43 -22.82
CA ILE A 57 -10.86 2.29 -22.36
C ILE A 57 -11.47 1.64 -21.13
N GLN A 58 -12.02 2.43 -20.19
CA GLN A 58 -12.70 1.89 -19.01
C GLN A 58 -14.01 1.19 -19.35
N ALA A 59 -14.77 1.71 -20.31
CA ALA A 59 -16.06 1.13 -20.71
C ALA A 59 -15.89 -0.16 -21.53
N ASP A 60 -14.96 -0.16 -22.49
CA ASP A 60 -14.72 -1.27 -23.42
C ASP A 60 -13.25 -1.29 -23.87
N PRO A 61 -12.38 -2.07 -23.20
CA PRO A 61 -10.94 -2.04 -23.44
C PRO A 61 -10.55 -2.48 -24.87
N PRO A 62 -9.82 -1.65 -25.64
CA PRO A 62 -9.37 -2.01 -26.99
C PRO A 62 -8.19 -3.02 -26.97
N ASP A 63 -7.96 -3.67 -28.12
CA ASP A 63 -6.79 -4.54 -28.30
C ASP A 63 -5.50 -3.74 -28.59
N LEU A 64 -5.64 -2.63 -29.31
CA LEU A 64 -4.56 -1.72 -29.69
C LEU A 64 -5.04 -0.27 -29.61
N ILE A 65 -4.17 0.63 -29.17
CA ILE A 65 -4.38 2.08 -29.21
C ILE A 65 -3.38 2.71 -30.18
N LEU A 66 -3.87 3.54 -31.10
CA LEU A 66 -3.09 4.47 -31.90
C LEU A 66 -3.17 5.84 -31.25
N LEU A 67 -2.06 6.34 -30.70
CA LEU A 67 -2.05 7.49 -29.82
C LEU A 67 -1.14 8.60 -30.34
N ASP A 68 -1.69 9.77 -30.67
CA ASP A 68 -0.87 10.95 -30.88
C ASP A 68 -0.28 11.44 -29.54
N ILE A 69 0.97 11.87 -29.59
CA ILE A 69 1.67 12.50 -28.48
C ILE A 69 1.05 13.87 -28.16
N TRP A 70 0.71 14.64 -29.19
CA TRP A 70 0.33 16.04 -29.02
C TRP A 70 -1.18 16.25 -29.12
N ILE A 71 -1.90 15.74 -28.13
CA ILE A 71 -3.36 15.91 -28.02
C ILE A 71 -3.72 16.97 -26.95
N PRO A 72 -4.82 17.72 -27.11
CA PRO A 72 -5.23 18.77 -26.17
C PRO A 72 -5.71 18.20 -24.83
N GLY A 73 -5.53 18.99 -23.77
CA GLY A 73 -5.95 18.65 -22.40
C GLY A 73 -4.92 17.80 -21.66
N MET A 74 -4.75 16.54 -22.07
CA MET A 74 -3.83 15.57 -21.44
C MET A 74 -2.84 15.04 -22.48
N ASP A 75 -1.54 15.24 -22.24
CA ASP A 75 -0.46 14.81 -23.15
C ASP A 75 -0.56 13.30 -23.45
N GLY A 76 -0.36 12.89 -24.71
CA GLY A 76 -0.42 11.50 -25.14
C GLY A 76 0.60 10.61 -24.41
N ILE A 77 1.73 11.16 -23.95
CA ILE A 77 2.66 10.42 -23.08
C ILE A 77 2.04 10.13 -21.71
N GLU A 78 1.18 11.01 -21.20
CA GLU A 78 0.44 10.79 -19.95
C GLU A 78 -0.66 9.75 -20.14
N VAL A 79 -1.36 9.76 -21.28
CA VAL A 79 -2.32 8.70 -21.66
C VAL A 79 -1.60 7.34 -21.77
N LEU A 80 -0.46 7.28 -22.46
CA LEU A 80 0.36 6.05 -22.56
C LEU A 80 0.74 5.51 -21.17
N LYS A 81 1.19 6.39 -20.26
CA LYS A 81 1.52 6.01 -18.89
C LYS A 81 0.30 5.46 -18.16
N ALA A 82 -0.85 6.13 -18.25
CA ALA A 82 -2.07 5.66 -17.60
C ALA A 82 -2.47 4.29 -18.13
N VAL A 83 -2.53 4.12 -19.46
CA VAL A 83 -2.89 2.84 -20.09
C VAL A 83 -1.93 1.72 -19.69
N LYS A 84 -0.62 1.92 -19.77
CA LYS A 84 0.35 0.87 -19.39
C LYS A 84 0.42 0.61 -17.88
N THR A 85 -0.07 1.53 -17.05
CA THR A 85 -0.17 1.32 -15.59
C THR A 85 -1.40 0.50 -15.22
N TYR A 86 -2.56 0.83 -15.78
CA TYR A 86 -3.85 0.24 -15.41
C TYR A 86 -4.25 -0.96 -16.29
N HIS A 87 -3.82 -0.96 -17.56
CA HIS A 87 -4.14 -1.96 -18.59
C HIS A 87 -2.89 -2.38 -19.39
N PRO A 88 -1.89 -3.01 -18.74
CA PRO A 88 -0.60 -3.36 -19.37
C PRO A 88 -0.73 -4.33 -20.56
N GLU A 89 -1.85 -5.04 -20.68
CA GLU A 89 -2.16 -5.95 -21.77
C GLU A 89 -2.51 -5.24 -23.09
N ILE A 90 -3.02 -4.01 -23.03
CA ILE A 90 -3.37 -3.21 -24.21
C ILE A 90 -2.10 -2.78 -24.92
N GLU A 91 -1.99 -3.06 -26.21
CA GLU A 91 -0.85 -2.56 -26.99
C GLU A 91 -1.07 -1.10 -27.36
N VAL A 92 -0.01 -0.30 -27.33
CA VAL A 92 -0.08 1.13 -27.65
C VAL A 92 0.99 1.44 -28.67
N LEU A 93 0.57 1.98 -29.80
CA LEU A 93 1.43 2.47 -30.86
C LEU A 93 1.31 4.00 -30.90
N VAL A 94 2.45 4.66 -30.78
CA VAL A 94 2.49 6.12 -30.65
C VAL A 94 2.72 6.75 -32.01
N MET A 95 1.98 7.81 -32.33
CA MET A 95 2.08 8.58 -33.57
C MET A 95 2.56 10.01 -33.23
N SER A 96 3.41 10.62 -34.06
CA SER A 96 3.73 12.04 -33.86
C SER A 96 4.26 12.71 -35.12
N GLY A 97 3.81 13.94 -35.40
CA GLY A 97 4.33 14.78 -36.50
C GLY A 97 5.54 15.65 -36.16
N HIS A 98 5.92 15.71 -34.87
CA HIS A 98 7.08 16.46 -34.37
C HIS A 98 7.99 15.55 -33.54
N GLY A 99 8.18 14.31 -33.99
CA GLY A 99 8.92 13.28 -33.26
C GLY A 99 10.41 13.58 -33.21
N THR A 100 10.93 13.96 -32.05
CA THR A 100 12.38 13.83 -31.80
C THR A 100 12.70 12.37 -31.45
N ILE A 101 13.92 11.90 -31.76
CA ILE A 101 14.40 10.57 -31.34
C ILE A 101 14.21 10.37 -29.83
N ASP A 102 14.37 11.44 -29.05
CA ASP A 102 14.22 11.40 -27.59
C ASP A 102 12.78 11.08 -27.16
N THR A 103 11.78 11.64 -27.83
CA THR A 103 10.36 11.36 -27.54
C THR A 103 9.98 9.92 -27.89
N ALA A 104 10.47 9.39 -29.02
CA ALA A 104 10.25 8.00 -29.42
C ALA A 104 10.91 6.99 -28.46
N VAL A 105 12.14 7.29 -28.02
CA VAL A 105 12.86 6.50 -27.00
C VAL A 105 12.12 6.55 -25.66
N GLN A 106 11.58 7.71 -25.28
CA GLN A 106 10.80 7.87 -24.06
C GLN A 106 9.49 7.07 -24.10
N ALA A 107 8.73 7.14 -25.20
CA ALA A 107 7.50 6.37 -25.37
C ALA A 107 7.76 4.85 -25.28
N THR A 108 8.82 4.37 -25.93
CA THR A 108 9.22 2.95 -25.88
C THR A 108 9.61 2.52 -24.47
N LYS A 109 10.36 3.35 -23.72
CA LYS A 109 10.70 3.07 -22.30
C LYS A 109 9.47 2.98 -21.39
N LEU A 110 8.41 3.70 -21.73
CA LEU A 110 7.14 3.72 -20.99
C LEU A 110 6.20 2.58 -21.40
N GLY A 111 6.62 1.72 -22.33
CA GLY A 111 5.89 0.51 -22.70
C GLY A 111 5.12 0.61 -24.02
N ALA A 112 5.27 1.68 -24.80
CA ALA A 112 4.77 1.71 -26.17
C ALA A 112 5.41 0.58 -27.00
N GLN A 113 4.61 -0.04 -27.85
CA GLN A 113 5.01 -1.17 -28.68
C GLN A 113 5.85 -0.74 -29.88
N ASP A 114 5.48 0.40 -30.49
CA ASP A 114 6.22 1.01 -31.58
C ASP A 114 5.90 2.50 -31.69
N PHE A 115 6.67 3.20 -32.52
CA PHE A 115 6.52 4.63 -32.82
C PHE A 115 6.42 4.85 -34.34
N ILE A 116 5.42 5.62 -34.77
CA ILE A 116 5.22 6.01 -36.17
C ILE A 116 5.32 7.53 -36.30
N GLU A 117 6.18 7.98 -37.20
CA GLU A 117 6.35 9.40 -37.53
C GLU A 117 5.29 9.83 -38.56
N LYS A 118 4.58 10.94 -38.29
CA LYS A 118 3.70 11.58 -39.28
C LYS A 118 4.54 12.53 -40.15
N PRO A 119 4.37 12.55 -41.49
CA PRO A 119 3.41 11.75 -42.26
C PRO A 119 3.91 10.32 -42.50
N PHE A 120 3.03 9.33 -42.32
CA PHE A 120 3.30 7.91 -42.55
C PHE A 120 2.60 7.40 -43.82
N SER A 121 3.15 6.35 -44.43
CA SER A 121 2.46 5.65 -45.52
C SER A 121 1.41 4.67 -45.00
N LEU A 122 0.38 4.39 -45.81
CA LEU A 122 -0.68 3.42 -45.48
C LEU A 122 -0.11 2.03 -45.19
N ASP A 123 0.86 1.60 -46.01
CA ASP A 123 1.48 0.29 -45.89
C ASP A 123 2.27 0.16 -44.57
N GLU A 124 2.99 1.20 -44.15
CA GLU A 124 3.74 1.22 -42.88
C GLU A 124 2.84 1.14 -41.65
N LEU A 125 1.70 1.84 -41.68
CA LEU A 125 0.72 1.80 -40.60
C LEU A 125 0.10 0.40 -40.46
N VAL A 126 -0.42 -0.17 -41.54
CA VAL A 126 -1.07 -1.49 -41.54
C VAL A 126 -0.08 -2.58 -41.12
N GLU A 127 1.18 -2.49 -41.58
CA GLU A 127 2.22 -3.42 -41.15
C GLU A 127 2.51 -3.31 -39.64
N SER A 128 2.59 -2.10 -39.11
CA SER A 128 2.88 -1.85 -37.69
C SER A 128 1.73 -2.27 -36.78
N VAL A 129 0.48 -1.98 -37.16
CA VAL A 129 -0.73 -2.46 -36.51
C VAL A 129 -0.78 -4.00 -36.51
N GLY A 130 -0.54 -4.61 -37.67
CA GLY A 130 -0.51 -6.07 -37.82
C GLY A 130 0.60 -6.72 -36.98
N LYS A 131 1.77 -6.10 -36.85
CA LYS A 131 2.86 -6.55 -35.96
C LYS A 131 2.45 -6.44 -34.49
N ALA A 132 1.89 -5.32 -34.06
CA ALA A 132 1.46 -5.11 -32.67
C ALA A 132 0.40 -6.13 -32.24
N LEU A 133 -0.63 -6.35 -33.08
CA LEU A 133 -1.68 -7.34 -32.82
C LEU A 133 -1.16 -8.78 -32.87
N LYS A 134 -0.22 -9.11 -33.78
CA LYS A 134 0.45 -10.42 -33.77
C LYS A 134 1.26 -10.64 -32.50
N ILE A 135 1.95 -9.62 -31.98
CA ILE A 135 2.69 -9.71 -30.72
C ILE A 135 1.72 -9.95 -29.56
N ARG A 136 0.61 -9.21 -29.49
CA ARG A 136 -0.47 -9.44 -28.52
C ARG A 136 -1.01 -10.87 -28.61
N LYS A 137 -1.42 -11.30 -29.81
CA LYS A 137 -1.87 -12.68 -30.08
C LYS A 137 -0.80 -13.71 -29.70
N SER A 138 0.49 -13.45 -29.93
CA SER A 138 1.58 -14.34 -29.53
C SER A 138 1.75 -14.42 -28.01
N ARG A 139 1.56 -13.31 -27.27
CA ARG A 139 1.56 -13.30 -25.80
C ARG A 139 0.35 -14.04 -25.24
N LEU A 140 -0.82 -13.87 -25.85
CA LEU A 140 -2.07 -14.56 -25.49
C LEU A 140 -2.05 -16.05 -25.87
N THR A 141 -1.45 -16.42 -27.00
CA THR A 141 -1.29 -17.84 -27.39
C THR A 141 -0.15 -18.53 -26.64
N GLN A 142 0.90 -17.80 -26.22
CA GLN A 142 1.88 -18.29 -25.26
C GLN A 142 1.32 -18.46 -23.83
N SER A 143 0.19 -17.82 -23.49
CA SER A 143 -0.51 -18.09 -22.23
C SER A 143 -1.36 -19.38 -22.28
N ASN A 144 -1.86 -19.76 -23.47
CA ASN A 144 -2.77 -20.89 -23.66
C ASN A 144 -2.12 -22.20 -24.16
N GLY A 145 -0.86 -22.19 -24.56
CA GLY A 145 -0.23 -23.35 -25.20
C GLY A 145 1.21 -23.59 -24.76
N HIS A 146 1.45 -23.91 -23.49
CA HIS A 146 2.44 -24.90 -23.05
C HIS A 146 2.49 -24.98 -21.52
N THR A 147 2.07 -26.13 -21.01
CA THR A 147 2.32 -26.66 -19.67
C THR A 147 3.82 -26.88 -19.43
N LEU A 148 4.57 -25.80 -19.30
CA LEU A 148 5.89 -25.74 -18.66
C LEU A 148 5.95 -24.38 -17.97
N GLN A 149 5.47 -24.36 -16.74
CA GLN A 149 5.62 -23.27 -15.78
C GLN A 149 6.92 -22.48 -15.98
N LYS A 150 6.84 -21.31 -16.64
CA LYS A 150 7.61 -20.17 -16.17
C LYS A 150 6.93 -19.78 -14.86
N GLN A 151 7.40 -20.38 -13.76
CA GLN A 151 7.04 -19.96 -12.41
C GLN A 151 7.57 -18.54 -12.22
N THR A 152 6.78 -17.57 -12.67
CA THR A 152 6.88 -16.18 -12.25
C THR A 152 6.76 -16.18 -10.73
N LEU A 153 7.63 -15.43 -10.05
CA LEU A 153 7.54 -15.20 -8.61
C LEU A 153 6.08 -14.89 -8.25
N PRO A 154 5.42 -15.66 -7.36
CA PRO A 154 4.05 -15.38 -6.99
C PRO A 154 3.90 -13.93 -6.54
N TYR A 155 2.84 -13.27 -6.99
CA TYR A 155 2.63 -11.84 -6.83
C TYR A 155 2.77 -11.38 -5.37
N CYS A 156 2.38 -12.22 -4.40
CA CYS A 156 2.55 -11.96 -2.97
C CYS A 156 3.99 -11.67 -2.54
N PHE A 157 5.00 -12.30 -3.15
CA PHE A 157 6.40 -12.03 -2.83
C PHE A 157 6.96 -10.80 -3.55
N LYS A 158 6.28 -10.31 -4.59
CA LYS A 158 6.59 -8.98 -5.16
C LYS A 158 6.10 -7.86 -4.24
N LEU A 159 4.99 -8.10 -3.52
CA LEU A 159 4.44 -7.17 -2.53
C LEU A 159 5.30 -7.11 -1.25
N MET A 160 5.99 -8.19 -0.91
CA MET A 160 6.98 -8.20 0.18
C MET A 160 8.33 -7.60 -0.30
N VAL A 161 8.51 -6.30 -0.13
CA VAL A 161 9.69 -5.56 -0.62
C VAL A 161 11.00 -6.17 -0.15
N GLU A 162 11.11 -6.51 1.15
CA GLU A 162 12.31 -7.10 1.75
C GLU A 162 12.67 -8.44 1.10
N VAL A 163 11.68 -9.34 0.97
CA VAL A 163 11.87 -10.66 0.34
C VAL A 163 12.21 -10.52 -1.14
N SER A 164 11.56 -9.59 -1.86
CA SER A 164 11.83 -9.29 -3.27
C SER A 164 13.26 -8.79 -3.48
N GLN A 165 13.75 -7.89 -2.62
CA GLN A 165 15.13 -7.41 -2.65
C GLN A 165 16.13 -8.51 -2.30
N ALA A 166 15.85 -9.33 -1.26
CA ALA A 166 16.68 -10.46 -0.90
C ALA A 166 16.80 -11.47 -2.05
N ILE A 167 15.71 -11.74 -2.79
CA ILE A 167 15.73 -12.59 -3.99
C ILE A 167 16.63 -12.00 -5.08
N LYS A 168 16.50 -10.69 -5.36
CA LYS A 168 17.33 -10.00 -6.36
C LYS A 168 18.81 -10.03 -5.98
N THR A 169 19.15 -9.87 -4.71
CA THR A 169 20.54 -9.93 -4.23
C THR A 169 21.09 -11.36 -4.33
N ALA A 170 20.37 -12.34 -3.78
CA ALA A 170 20.77 -13.75 -3.78
C ALA A 170 20.89 -14.35 -5.19
N SER A 171 20.19 -13.81 -6.18
CA SER A 171 20.25 -14.31 -7.57
C SER A 171 21.54 -13.91 -8.31
N LYS A 172 22.24 -12.84 -7.87
CA LYS A 172 23.48 -12.34 -8.50
C LYS A 172 24.68 -13.26 -8.30
N HIS A 173 24.69 -14.01 -7.21
CA HIS A 173 25.79 -14.90 -6.81
C HIS A 173 25.33 -16.36 -6.72
N ASN A 174 26.27 -17.29 -6.58
CA ASN A 174 26.00 -18.73 -6.53
C ASN A 174 26.38 -19.37 -5.18
N PHE A 175 26.48 -18.56 -4.12
CA PHE A 175 26.74 -19.05 -2.78
C PHE A 175 25.58 -19.92 -2.27
N PRO A 176 25.85 -20.84 -1.34
CA PRO A 176 24.80 -21.50 -0.57
C PRO A 176 23.92 -20.46 0.12
N ALA A 177 22.61 -20.64 0.10
CA ALA A 177 21.68 -19.70 0.74
C ALA A 177 20.77 -20.43 1.73
N LEU A 178 20.60 -19.85 2.91
CA LEU A 178 19.72 -20.34 3.97
C LEU A 178 18.44 -19.51 4.00
N ILE A 179 17.29 -20.17 3.92
CA ILE A 179 15.98 -19.53 3.97
C ILE A 179 15.32 -19.87 5.31
N VAL A 180 15.11 -18.86 6.14
CA VAL A 180 14.55 -18.97 7.49
C VAL A 180 13.10 -18.45 7.47
N GLY A 181 12.26 -18.99 8.35
CA GLY A 181 10.88 -18.53 8.50
C GLY A 181 9.95 -19.64 8.99
N GLU A 182 8.74 -19.29 9.39
CA GLU A 182 7.77 -20.22 9.96
C GLU A 182 7.27 -21.29 8.95
N SER A 183 6.58 -22.31 9.46
CA SER A 183 5.89 -23.29 8.62
C SER A 183 4.91 -22.58 7.67
N GLY A 184 4.92 -22.95 6.39
CA GLY A 184 3.94 -22.43 5.43
C GLY A 184 4.21 -21.02 4.86
N THR A 185 5.30 -20.34 5.21
CA THR A 185 5.63 -18.99 4.66
C THR A 185 6.08 -18.98 3.19
N GLY A 186 6.23 -20.15 2.55
CA GLY A 186 6.59 -20.25 1.13
C GLY A 186 8.10 -20.25 0.83
N LYS A 187 8.95 -20.63 1.78
CA LYS A 187 10.42 -20.76 1.61
C LYS A 187 10.88 -21.49 0.34
N GLU A 188 10.16 -22.53 -0.09
CA GLU A 188 10.47 -23.26 -1.33
C GLU A 188 10.26 -22.40 -2.59
N ILE A 189 9.20 -21.60 -2.58
CA ILE A 189 8.86 -20.69 -3.69
C ILE A 189 9.96 -19.65 -3.82
N ILE A 190 10.43 -19.11 -2.71
CA ILE A 190 11.54 -18.16 -2.65
C ILE A 190 12.83 -18.78 -3.23
N ALA A 191 13.19 -20.00 -2.81
CA ALA A 191 14.35 -20.72 -3.37
C ALA A 191 14.26 -20.88 -4.90
N LYS A 192 13.08 -21.24 -5.40
CA LYS A 192 12.80 -21.37 -6.83
C LYS A 192 12.92 -20.04 -7.55
N ALA A 193 12.44 -18.95 -6.96
CA ALA A 193 12.54 -17.63 -7.55
C ALA A 193 13.99 -17.15 -7.67
N VAL A 194 14.80 -17.34 -6.62
CA VAL A 194 16.24 -17.04 -6.67
C VAL A 194 16.92 -17.84 -7.77
N HIS A 195 16.61 -19.14 -7.88
CA HIS A 195 17.16 -20.01 -8.92
C HIS A 195 16.82 -19.52 -10.34
N HIS A 196 15.55 -19.19 -10.60
CA HIS A 196 15.09 -18.72 -11.91
C HIS A 196 15.71 -17.38 -12.33
N GLN A 197 16.04 -16.50 -11.39
CA GLN A 197 16.69 -15.21 -11.66
C GLN A 197 18.22 -15.31 -11.74
N SER A 198 18.80 -16.47 -11.42
CA SER A 198 20.24 -16.65 -11.36
C SER A 198 20.87 -17.05 -12.70
N LYS A 199 22.19 -16.92 -12.81
CA LYS A 199 22.99 -17.45 -13.94
C LYS A 199 22.82 -18.96 -14.16
N LYS A 200 22.31 -19.69 -13.16
CA LYS A 200 22.10 -21.15 -13.16
C LYS A 200 20.65 -21.56 -13.42
N ALA A 201 19.77 -20.64 -13.82
CA ALA A 201 18.33 -20.91 -14.04
C ALA A 201 18.03 -22.12 -14.95
N LYS A 202 18.91 -22.43 -15.91
CA LYS A 202 18.76 -23.58 -16.82
C LYS A 202 19.09 -24.94 -16.19
N LEU A 203 19.75 -24.96 -15.03
CA LEU A 203 20.07 -26.21 -14.33
C LEU A 203 18.82 -26.81 -13.65
N PRO A 204 18.70 -28.14 -13.59
CA PRO A 204 17.60 -28.78 -12.90
C PRO A 204 17.59 -28.43 -11.41
N PHE A 205 16.41 -28.07 -10.89
CA PHE A 205 16.18 -27.77 -9.48
C PHE A 205 15.62 -29.02 -8.77
N VAL A 206 16.44 -29.66 -7.94
CA VAL A 206 16.13 -30.91 -7.25
C VAL A 206 15.79 -30.62 -5.79
N LYS A 207 14.59 -31.00 -5.35
CA LYS A 207 14.13 -30.85 -3.98
C LYS A 207 14.34 -32.11 -3.16
N LEU A 208 14.94 -31.96 -1.99
CA LEU A 208 15.12 -33.02 -1.00
C LEU A 208 14.53 -32.56 0.34
N ASN A 209 13.63 -33.35 0.92
CA ASN A 209 13.12 -33.12 2.26
C ASN A 209 13.92 -33.98 3.25
N CYS A 210 14.75 -33.33 4.06
CA CYS A 210 15.66 -33.99 4.99
C CYS A 210 14.93 -34.70 6.14
N ALA A 211 13.72 -34.25 6.48
CA ALA A 211 12.93 -34.86 7.55
C ALA A 211 12.25 -36.18 7.15
N VAL A 212 12.00 -36.40 5.85
CA VAL A 212 11.20 -37.55 5.37
C VAL A 212 12.02 -38.53 4.52
N ARG A 213 13.11 -38.08 3.89
CA ARG A 213 13.91 -38.90 2.97
C ARG A 213 15.04 -39.62 3.71
N PRO A 214 15.29 -40.92 3.46
CA PRO A 214 16.39 -41.64 4.10
C PRO A 214 17.76 -41.02 3.82
N ALA A 215 18.63 -40.96 4.82
CA ALA A 215 19.95 -40.33 4.75
C ALA A 215 20.81 -40.83 3.57
N ARG A 216 20.76 -42.13 3.26
CA ARG A 216 21.47 -42.72 2.11
C ARG A 216 21.05 -42.10 0.78
N LYS A 217 19.76 -41.88 0.55
CA LYS A 217 19.24 -41.26 -0.68
C LYS A 217 19.62 -39.78 -0.76
N ILE A 218 19.67 -39.07 0.37
CA ILE A 218 20.15 -37.68 0.39
C ILE A 218 21.64 -37.65 0.03
N GLN A 219 22.43 -38.60 0.54
CA GLN A 219 23.85 -38.72 0.23
C GLN A 219 24.11 -38.96 -1.26
N GLU A 220 23.35 -39.87 -1.89
CA GLU A 220 23.47 -40.20 -3.33
C GLU A 220 23.14 -39.00 -4.25
N GLU A 221 22.28 -38.08 -3.81
CA GLU A 221 21.91 -36.88 -4.57
C GLU A 221 22.90 -35.73 -4.40
N LEU A 222 23.59 -35.67 -3.26
CA LEU A 222 24.54 -34.61 -2.91
C LEU A 222 25.98 -34.92 -3.30
N PHE A 223 26.41 -36.18 -3.22
CA PHE A 223 27.82 -36.56 -3.29
C PHE A 223 28.10 -37.60 -4.38
N SER A 224 29.19 -37.40 -5.12
CA SER A 224 29.68 -38.42 -6.06
C SER A 224 30.39 -39.54 -5.30
N ALA A 225 30.33 -40.78 -5.82
CA ALA A 225 31.14 -41.87 -5.30
C ALA A 225 32.64 -41.51 -5.39
N PRO A 226 33.47 -41.90 -4.39
CA PRO A 226 34.91 -41.79 -4.49
C PRO A 226 35.40 -42.57 -5.72
N ARG A 227 36.35 -42.04 -6.49
CA ARG A 227 37.00 -42.82 -7.55
C ARG A 227 37.74 -44.00 -6.90
N ALA A 228 37.16 -45.19 -6.93
CA ALA A 228 37.87 -46.41 -6.55
C ALA A 228 38.95 -46.70 -7.61
N ASN A 229 40.15 -47.07 -7.16
CA ASN A 229 41.30 -47.44 -7.98
C ASN A 229 40.91 -48.32 -9.17
N ALA A 230 40.93 -47.76 -10.39
CA ALA A 230 40.88 -48.53 -11.63
C ALA A 230 42.24 -49.21 -11.87
N LYS A 231 42.50 -50.30 -11.14
CA LYS A 231 43.43 -51.34 -11.55
C LYS A 231 42.62 -52.61 -11.77
N ASN A 232 42.09 -52.78 -12.97
CA ASN A 232 42.13 -54.03 -13.74
C ASN A 232 41.31 -53.91 -15.03
N GLN A 233 42.02 -54.15 -16.14
CA GLN A 233 41.61 -54.76 -17.40
C GLN A 233 40.29 -54.31 -18.06
N GLY A 234 40.48 -53.59 -19.17
CA GLY A 234 39.82 -53.87 -20.44
C GLY A 234 38.32 -54.10 -20.42
N ASP A 235 37.54 -53.02 -20.30
CA ASP A 235 36.23 -53.02 -20.93
C ASP A 235 35.85 -51.62 -21.41
N THR A 236 35.42 -51.55 -22.66
CA THR A 236 35.19 -50.31 -23.43
C THR A 236 33.78 -49.81 -23.16
N SER A 237 33.44 -49.59 -21.89
CA SER A 237 32.11 -49.17 -21.44
C SER A 237 32.16 -47.98 -20.47
N ALA A 238 33.06 -47.03 -20.69
CA ALA A 238 33.10 -45.74 -19.98
C ALA A 238 31.96 -44.79 -20.42
N LYS A 239 30.71 -45.28 -20.40
CA LYS A 239 29.46 -44.50 -20.35
C LYS A 239 28.77 -44.84 -19.04
N THR A 240 29.27 -44.34 -17.91
CA THR A 240 28.58 -44.47 -16.63
C THR A 240 28.72 -43.19 -15.80
N ASN A 241 27.60 -42.48 -15.71
CA ASN A 241 27.26 -41.45 -14.73
C ASN A 241 28.19 -40.23 -14.60
N ALA A 242 28.31 -39.44 -15.68
CA ALA A 242 28.56 -38.00 -15.52
C ALA A 242 27.33 -37.38 -14.84
N ALA A 243 27.39 -37.18 -13.51
CA ALA A 243 26.32 -36.53 -12.77
C ALA A 243 26.11 -35.12 -13.37
N LYS A 244 24.96 -34.90 -14.00
CA LYS A 244 24.61 -33.60 -14.60
C LYS A 244 24.58 -32.55 -13.48
N ASP A 245 25.20 -31.39 -13.74
CA ASP A 245 25.12 -30.22 -12.86
C ASP A 245 23.66 -29.92 -12.52
N ARG A 246 23.41 -29.64 -11.25
CA ARG A 246 22.07 -29.41 -10.70
C ARG A 246 22.09 -28.41 -9.56
N VAL A 247 20.95 -27.84 -9.24
CA VAL A 247 20.74 -27.04 -8.02
C VAL A 247 19.91 -27.88 -7.05
N VAL A 248 20.31 -27.93 -5.79
CA VAL A 248 19.60 -28.72 -4.77
C VAL A 248 18.99 -27.82 -3.71
N TYR A 249 17.73 -28.06 -3.38
CA TYR A 249 17.03 -27.45 -2.26
C TYR A 249 16.82 -28.46 -1.14
N LEU A 250 17.42 -28.20 0.01
CA LEU A 250 17.37 -29.00 1.24
C LEU A 250 16.32 -28.42 2.18
N LYS A 251 15.12 -29.01 2.18
CA LYS A 251 14.05 -28.66 3.10
C LYS A 251 14.29 -29.29 4.47
N ASN A 252 14.10 -28.50 5.53
CA ASN A 252 14.32 -28.87 6.94
C ASN A 252 15.77 -29.33 7.19
N ILE A 253 16.73 -28.45 6.89
CA ILE A 253 18.17 -28.74 7.02
C ILE A 253 18.57 -29.19 8.44
N ASP A 254 17.88 -28.68 9.45
CA ASP A 254 17.96 -29.04 10.86
C ASP A 254 17.78 -30.55 11.12
N SER A 255 17.01 -31.23 10.26
CA SER A 255 16.73 -32.66 10.37
C SER A 255 17.81 -33.56 9.74
N LEU A 256 18.89 -32.99 9.19
CA LEU A 256 20.00 -33.80 8.66
C LEU A 256 20.76 -34.52 9.79
N SER A 257 21.18 -35.76 9.54
CA SER A 257 22.09 -36.47 10.44
C SER A 257 23.43 -35.75 10.57
N LYS A 258 24.04 -35.72 11.77
CA LYS A 258 25.35 -35.10 12.03
C LYS A 258 26.44 -35.46 11.01
N SER A 259 26.51 -36.74 10.63
CA SER A 259 27.49 -37.23 9.65
C SER A 259 27.31 -36.62 8.24
N LEU A 260 26.08 -36.32 7.83
CA LEU A 260 25.81 -35.61 6.57
C LEU A 260 26.06 -34.11 6.70
N GLN A 261 25.79 -33.52 7.87
CA GLN A 261 26.11 -32.12 8.13
C GLN A 261 27.63 -31.87 8.03
N GLU A 262 28.44 -32.73 8.64
CA GLU A 262 29.91 -32.67 8.56
C GLU A 262 30.43 -32.82 7.12
N LYS A 263 29.92 -33.81 6.39
CA LYS A 263 30.28 -34.01 4.98
C LYS A 263 29.89 -32.81 4.12
N LEU A 264 28.72 -32.23 4.35
CA LEU A 264 28.25 -31.06 3.61
C LEU A 264 29.12 -29.83 3.93
N ALA A 265 29.46 -29.61 5.20
CA ALA A 265 30.36 -28.53 5.61
C ALA A 265 31.73 -28.64 4.93
N GLN A 266 32.34 -29.84 4.93
CA GLN A 266 33.62 -30.08 4.27
C GLN A 266 33.57 -29.82 2.76
N ALA A 267 32.46 -30.19 2.12
CA ALA A 267 32.30 -30.08 0.68
C ALA A 267 31.96 -28.66 0.18
N LEU A 268 31.37 -27.82 1.05
CA LEU A 268 31.03 -26.43 0.73
C LEU A 268 32.17 -25.42 1.01
N GLN A 269 33.22 -25.80 1.74
CA GLN A 269 34.34 -24.90 2.04
C GLN A 269 35.10 -24.47 0.77
N PRO A 270 35.41 -23.17 0.61
CA PRO A 270 36.22 -22.67 -0.50
C PRO A 270 37.64 -23.27 -0.50
N GLY A 271 38.04 -23.94 -1.58
CA GLY A 271 39.42 -24.41 -1.79
C GLY A 271 39.71 -25.91 -1.58
N THR A 272 38.75 -26.72 -1.12
CA THR A 272 38.95 -28.18 -0.93
C THR A 272 38.88 -29.00 -2.23
N SER A 273 38.36 -28.42 -3.33
CA SER A 273 38.22 -29.09 -4.63
C SER A 273 39.55 -29.42 -5.34
N LYS A 274 40.72 -29.06 -4.80
CA LYS A 274 42.01 -29.22 -5.49
C LYS A 274 43.06 -30.15 -4.84
N LYS A 275 42.84 -30.77 -3.67
CA LYS A 275 43.97 -31.45 -2.97
C LYS A 275 43.76 -32.85 -2.36
N SER A 276 42.68 -33.59 -2.63
CA SER A 276 42.61 -35.02 -2.27
C SER A 276 41.73 -35.82 -3.23
N ASP A 277 42.30 -36.81 -3.91
CA ASP A 277 41.61 -37.72 -4.83
C ASP A 277 40.71 -38.75 -4.09
N ARG A 278 40.55 -38.61 -2.76
CA ARG A 278 39.82 -39.57 -1.90
C ARG A 278 38.53 -39.02 -1.26
N SER A 279 38.24 -37.72 -1.30
CA SER A 279 37.02 -37.16 -0.70
C SER A 279 35.86 -37.06 -1.71
N PRO A 280 34.61 -37.34 -1.30
CA PRO A 280 33.45 -37.22 -2.18
C PRO A 280 33.25 -35.77 -2.61
N ARG A 281 33.08 -35.54 -3.92
CA ARG A 281 32.83 -34.20 -4.48
C ARG A 281 31.35 -33.87 -4.40
N LEU A 282 31.04 -32.62 -4.08
CA LEU A 282 29.67 -32.10 -4.13
C LEU A 282 29.19 -32.09 -5.59
N ILE A 283 28.09 -32.78 -5.88
CA ILE A 283 27.45 -32.80 -7.20
C ILE A 283 26.71 -31.48 -7.48
N PRO A 284 25.92 -30.92 -6.53
CA PRO A 284 25.19 -29.69 -6.80
C PRO A 284 26.10 -28.50 -7.11
N ALA A 285 25.76 -27.78 -8.17
CA ALA A 285 26.39 -26.52 -8.53
C ALA A 285 25.97 -25.38 -7.58
N ARG A 286 24.82 -25.50 -6.89
CA ARG A 286 24.35 -24.57 -5.86
C ARG A 286 23.44 -25.32 -4.88
N VAL A 287 23.50 -24.94 -3.60
CA VAL A 287 22.66 -25.50 -2.54
C VAL A 287 21.81 -24.39 -1.93
N PHE A 288 20.51 -24.62 -1.83
CA PHE A 288 19.59 -23.84 -1.01
C PHE A 288 19.20 -24.70 0.20
N ALA A 289 19.18 -24.13 1.40
CA ALA A 289 18.72 -24.78 2.61
C ALA A 289 17.53 -24.01 3.19
N SER A 290 16.60 -24.69 3.84
CA SER A 290 15.52 -24.01 4.58
C SER A 290 15.30 -24.64 5.95
N THR A 291 14.93 -23.82 6.92
CA THR A 291 14.60 -24.22 8.29
C THR A 291 13.41 -23.42 8.82
N SER A 292 12.70 -23.96 9.80
CA SER A 292 11.80 -23.20 10.69
C SER A 292 12.27 -23.21 12.15
N ALA A 293 13.37 -23.90 12.44
CA ALA A 293 14.00 -23.93 13.75
C ALA A 293 15.11 -22.88 13.84
N ASN A 294 15.34 -22.36 15.05
CA ASN A 294 16.49 -21.51 15.36
C ASN A 294 17.77 -22.37 15.35
N LEU A 295 18.59 -22.24 14.29
CA LEU A 295 19.81 -23.01 14.13
C LEU A 295 20.90 -22.63 15.15
N GLU A 296 20.94 -21.39 15.63
CA GLU A 296 21.91 -20.94 16.63
C GLU A 296 21.73 -21.73 17.94
N THR A 297 20.48 -21.84 18.41
CA THR A 297 20.14 -22.66 19.57
C THR A 297 20.48 -24.15 19.36
N LEU A 298 20.33 -24.68 18.14
CA LEU A 298 20.70 -26.06 17.84
C LEU A 298 22.22 -26.26 17.81
N VAL A 299 22.99 -25.26 17.40
CA VAL A 299 24.46 -25.27 17.45
C VAL A 299 24.93 -25.26 18.91
N GLU A 300 24.38 -24.38 19.75
CA GLU A 300 24.68 -24.31 21.19
C GLU A 300 24.40 -25.64 21.90
N LYS A 301 23.31 -26.31 21.54
CA LYS A 301 22.93 -27.64 22.05
C LYS A 301 23.74 -28.79 21.42
N GLY A 302 24.67 -28.49 20.51
CA GLY A 302 25.47 -29.49 19.80
C GLY A 302 24.65 -30.41 18.89
N GLN A 303 23.44 -30.01 18.50
CA GLN A 303 22.53 -30.75 17.62
C GLN A 303 22.73 -30.40 16.14
N PHE A 304 23.31 -29.23 15.85
CA PHE A 304 23.68 -28.79 14.51
C PHE A 304 25.17 -28.46 14.41
N ASN A 305 25.80 -28.78 13.28
CA ASN A 305 27.22 -28.60 13.06
C ASN A 305 27.57 -27.11 12.85
N ASN A 306 28.43 -26.57 13.72
CA ASN A 306 28.83 -25.16 13.69
C ASN A 306 29.44 -24.73 12.34
N ASN A 307 30.32 -25.56 11.77
CA ASN A 307 30.97 -25.21 10.49
C ASN A 307 29.96 -25.13 9.34
N LEU A 308 28.94 -25.98 9.33
CA LEU A 308 27.87 -25.88 8.33
C LEU A 308 27.03 -24.61 8.54
N TYR A 309 26.73 -24.26 9.79
CA TYR A 309 26.00 -23.05 10.11
C TYR A 309 26.73 -21.80 9.64
N GLU A 310 28.03 -21.66 9.94
CA GLU A 310 28.86 -20.51 9.54
C GLU A 310 28.93 -20.33 8.01
N ILE A 311 28.93 -21.42 7.24
CA ILE A 311 28.88 -21.36 5.77
C ILE A 311 27.51 -20.87 5.29
N LEU A 312 26.43 -21.38 5.88
CA LEU A 312 25.06 -21.05 5.48
C LEU A 312 24.64 -19.64 5.93
N ARG A 313 25.18 -19.14 7.05
CA ARG A 313 24.89 -17.81 7.61
C ARG A 313 25.40 -16.66 6.72
N GLN A 314 26.31 -16.94 5.79
CA GLN A 314 26.82 -15.93 4.86
C GLN A 314 25.74 -15.35 3.94
N GLU A 315 24.65 -16.09 3.70
CA GLU A 315 23.54 -15.65 2.87
C GLU A 315 22.22 -16.16 3.48
N ILE A 316 21.60 -15.34 4.35
CA ILE A 316 20.31 -15.63 4.98
C ILE A 316 19.21 -14.83 4.30
N LEU A 317 18.13 -15.51 3.92
CA LEU A 317 16.87 -14.93 3.50
C LEU A 317 15.84 -15.20 4.60
N ASP A 318 15.52 -14.17 5.37
CA ASP A 318 14.44 -14.24 6.36
C ASP A 318 13.09 -14.06 5.65
N VAL A 319 12.10 -14.83 6.06
CA VAL A 319 10.76 -14.84 5.48
C VAL A 319 9.76 -14.56 6.58
N PRO A 320 9.19 -13.35 6.62
CA PRO A 320 8.28 -12.96 7.68
C PRO A 320 7.00 -13.82 7.64
N PRO A 321 6.40 -14.09 8.80
CA PRO A 321 5.09 -14.73 8.88
C PRO A 321 4.02 -13.83 8.25
N LEU A 322 2.92 -14.46 7.82
CA LEU A 322 1.83 -13.80 7.09
C LEU A 322 1.17 -12.70 7.93
N ARG A 323 1.10 -12.87 9.26
CA ARG A 323 0.55 -11.88 10.20
C ARG A 323 1.30 -10.53 10.21
N GLU A 324 2.60 -10.53 9.93
CA GLU A 324 3.41 -9.31 9.85
C GLU A 324 3.19 -8.57 8.52
N ASN A 325 2.52 -9.22 7.55
CA ASN A 325 2.24 -8.68 6.23
C ASN A 325 0.75 -8.89 5.85
N ALA A 326 -0.17 -8.72 6.79
CA ALA A 326 -1.60 -8.99 6.56
C ALA A 326 -2.20 -8.20 5.38
N ALA A 327 -1.64 -7.04 5.05
CA ALA A 327 -2.02 -6.21 3.89
C ALA A 327 -1.95 -6.95 2.54
N ILE A 328 -1.20 -8.04 2.43
CA ILE A 328 -1.11 -8.83 1.19
C ILE A 328 -2.23 -9.88 1.07
N ILE A 329 -2.97 -10.17 2.14
CA ILE A 329 -4.00 -11.23 2.19
C ILE A 329 -5.11 -10.99 1.16
N PRO A 330 -5.66 -9.78 0.98
CA PRO A 330 -6.68 -9.54 -0.06
C PRO A 330 -6.19 -9.90 -1.47
N ASN A 331 -4.95 -9.50 -1.80
CA ASN A 331 -4.32 -9.86 -3.06
C ASN A 331 -4.11 -11.37 -3.19
N LEU A 332 -3.70 -12.05 -2.12
CA LEU A 332 -3.55 -13.52 -2.12
C LEU A 332 -4.87 -14.24 -2.38
N VAL A 333 -5.96 -13.74 -1.79
CA VAL A 333 -7.31 -14.29 -1.97
C VAL A 333 -7.78 -14.09 -3.41
N GLN A 334 -7.65 -12.87 -3.94
CA GLN A 334 -8.04 -12.56 -5.31
C GLN A 334 -7.27 -13.40 -6.34
N ASN A 335 -5.93 -13.43 -6.23
CA ASN A 335 -5.09 -14.26 -7.10
C ASN A 335 -5.48 -15.74 -7.05
N TYR A 336 -5.86 -16.24 -5.87
CA TYR A 336 -6.30 -17.62 -5.70
C TYR A 336 -7.66 -17.86 -6.39
N PHE A 337 -8.62 -16.94 -6.29
CA PHE A 337 -9.91 -17.05 -6.98
C PHE A 337 -9.77 -16.97 -8.51
N GLU A 338 -8.90 -16.08 -9.01
CA GLU A 338 -8.56 -16.01 -10.44
C GLU A 338 -7.87 -17.30 -10.91
N GLU A 339 -6.93 -17.85 -10.15
CA GLU A 339 -6.28 -19.14 -10.45
C GLU A 339 -7.30 -20.28 -10.49
N LEU A 340 -8.31 -20.25 -9.61
CA LEU A 340 -9.36 -21.25 -9.55
C LEU A 340 -10.29 -21.14 -10.75
N ALA A 341 -10.78 -19.92 -11.05
CA ALA A 341 -11.65 -19.63 -12.19
C ALA A 341 -11.03 -20.13 -13.51
N LEU A 342 -9.74 -19.83 -13.74
CA LEU A 342 -8.98 -20.29 -14.90
C LEU A 342 -8.87 -21.82 -15.01
N LYS A 343 -8.86 -22.53 -13.88
CA LYS A 343 -8.75 -24.01 -13.86
C LYS A 343 -10.09 -24.70 -14.01
N THR A 344 -11.16 -24.09 -13.52
CA THR A 344 -12.49 -24.71 -13.47
C THR A 344 -13.43 -24.22 -14.56
N ASP A 345 -13.05 -23.19 -15.33
CA ASP A 345 -13.88 -22.53 -16.33
C ASP A 345 -15.21 -22.01 -15.72
N LEU A 346 -15.11 -21.50 -14.48
CA LEU A 346 -16.21 -20.95 -13.71
C LEU A 346 -15.96 -19.47 -13.40
N PRO A 347 -17.01 -18.68 -13.10
CA PRO A 347 -16.84 -17.31 -12.65
C PRO A 347 -15.91 -17.20 -11.43
N CYS A 348 -15.27 -16.04 -11.27
CA CYS A 348 -14.41 -15.77 -10.13
C CYS A 348 -15.26 -15.63 -8.85
N HIS A 349 -14.89 -16.33 -7.78
CA HIS A 349 -15.53 -16.15 -6.47
C HIS A 349 -15.32 -14.72 -5.95
N VAL A 350 -16.32 -14.22 -5.23
CA VAL A 350 -16.25 -12.92 -4.54
C VAL A 350 -16.44 -13.13 -3.05
N MET A 351 -15.75 -12.36 -2.22
CA MET A 351 -15.86 -12.40 -0.76
C MET A 351 -16.44 -11.09 -0.24
N THR A 352 -17.22 -11.13 0.85
CA THR A 352 -17.68 -9.90 1.50
C THR A 352 -16.56 -9.24 2.31
N GLU A 353 -16.69 -7.95 2.57
CA GLU A 353 -15.71 -7.18 3.33
C GLU A 353 -15.52 -7.77 4.75
N GLU A 354 -16.61 -8.17 5.41
CA GLU A 354 -16.56 -8.72 6.77
C GLU A 354 -15.85 -10.07 6.84
N ALA A 355 -15.92 -10.86 5.76
CA ALA A 355 -15.17 -12.12 5.66
C ALA A 355 -13.69 -11.86 5.39
N MET A 356 -13.37 -10.84 4.58
CA MET A 356 -12.00 -10.41 4.31
C MET A 356 -11.30 -9.87 5.57
N GLU A 357 -12.02 -9.08 6.39
CA GLU A 357 -11.53 -8.61 7.69
C GLU A 357 -11.10 -9.77 8.59
N ILE A 358 -11.95 -10.79 8.74
CA ILE A 358 -11.65 -11.98 9.56
C ILE A 358 -10.38 -12.68 9.06
N LEU A 359 -10.20 -12.76 7.74
CA LEU A 359 -8.97 -13.33 7.18
C LEU A 359 -7.75 -12.46 7.49
N CYS A 360 -7.86 -11.14 7.51
CA CYS A 360 -6.72 -10.26 7.76
C CYS A 360 -6.35 -10.13 9.25
N GLU A 361 -7.31 -10.26 10.15
CA GLU A 361 -7.09 -10.22 11.61
C GLU A 361 -6.56 -11.55 12.18
N TYR A 362 -6.70 -12.65 11.44
CA TYR A 362 -6.26 -13.95 11.92
C TYR A 362 -4.72 -14.06 11.98
N SER A 363 -4.21 -14.78 12.98
CA SER A 363 -2.77 -14.88 13.24
C SER A 363 -2.01 -15.80 12.28
N TRP A 364 -2.72 -16.63 11.51
CA TRP A 364 -2.18 -17.55 10.50
C TRP A 364 -0.99 -18.39 11.00
N PRO A 365 -1.16 -19.24 12.02
CA PRO A 365 -0.07 -20.07 12.56
C PRO A 365 0.61 -20.98 11.52
N ASP A 366 -0.11 -21.44 10.49
CA ASP A 366 0.47 -22.23 9.38
C ASP A 366 0.60 -21.40 8.08
N ASN A 367 0.52 -20.06 8.19
CA ASN A 367 0.79 -19.07 7.15
C ASN A 367 0.01 -19.32 5.84
N LEU A 368 0.66 -19.18 4.67
CA LEU A 368 0.03 -19.33 3.35
C LEU A 368 -0.59 -20.72 3.13
N LYS A 369 -0.06 -21.74 3.80
CA LYS A 369 -0.56 -23.11 3.70
C LYS A 369 -1.95 -23.22 4.34
N GLU A 370 -2.13 -22.59 5.50
CA GLU A 370 -3.43 -22.52 6.17
C GLU A 370 -4.41 -21.66 5.39
N LEU A 371 -3.99 -20.45 4.94
CA LEU A 371 -4.82 -19.57 4.12
C LEU A 371 -5.35 -20.30 2.89
N ARG A 372 -4.50 -21.03 2.17
CA ARG A 372 -4.93 -21.82 1.00
C ARG A 372 -5.95 -22.89 1.39
N SER A 373 -5.74 -23.58 2.50
CA SER A 373 -6.68 -24.60 2.99
C SER A 373 -8.06 -24.01 3.35
N VAL A 374 -8.06 -22.81 3.96
CA VAL A 374 -9.28 -22.07 4.30
C VAL A 374 -10.02 -21.68 3.03
N LEU A 375 -9.34 -21.11 2.04
CA LEU A 375 -9.94 -20.71 0.76
C LEU A 375 -10.45 -21.92 -0.04
N ASP A 376 -9.69 -23.03 -0.08
CA ASP A 376 -10.13 -24.28 -0.69
C ASP A 376 -11.43 -24.79 -0.01
N GLN A 377 -11.56 -24.64 1.31
CA GLN A 377 -12.76 -25.06 2.04
C GLN A 377 -13.95 -24.14 1.76
N SER A 378 -13.75 -22.82 1.75
CA SER A 378 -14.81 -21.84 1.51
C SER A 378 -15.36 -21.93 0.09
N THR A 379 -14.49 -22.02 -0.92
CA THR A 379 -14.89 -22.13 -2.35
C THR A 379 -15.58 -23.45 -2.68
N ARG A 380 -15.31 -24.53 -1.95
CA ARG A 380 -16.06 -25.80 -2.08
C ARG A 380 -17.48 -25.73 -1.53
N LYS A 381 -17.74 -24.86 -0.55
CA LYS A 381 -19.06 -24.71 0.10
C LYS A 381 -19.95 -23.71 -0.61
N VAL A 382 -19.35 -22.75 -1.33
CA VAL A 382 -20.06 -21.61 -1.92
C VAL A 382 -19.86 -21.63 -3.42
N PRO A 383 -20.94 -21.69 -4.22
CA PRO A 383 -20.84 -21.58 -5.67
C PRO A 383 -20.43 -20.14 -6.06
N PRO A 384 -19.76 -19.95 -7.22
CA PRO A 384 -19.16 -18.66 -7.60
C PRO A 384 -20.14 -17.47 -7.65
N GLU A 385 -21.42 -17.74 -7.90
CA GLU A 385 -22.48 -16.73 -8.01
C GLU A 385 -22.86 -16.11 -6.65
N ILE A 386 -22.43 -16.71 -5.54
CA ILE A 386 -22.74 -16.27 -4.18
C ILE A 386 -21.49 -15.72 -3.52
N LYS A 387 -21.60 -14.55 -2.88
CA LYS A 387 -20.49 -13.97 -2.11
C LYS A 387 -20.17 -14.82 -0.89
N ILE A 388 -18.90 -15.13 -0.67
CA ILE A 388 -18.39 -15.79 0.53
C ILE A 388 -18.50 -14.83 1.71
N THR A 389 -19.43 -15.11 2.61
CA THR A 389 -19.65 -14.41 3.88
C THR A 389 -18.91 -15.08 5.07
N PRO A 390 -18.82 -14.44 6.25
CA PRO A 390 -18.18 -15.02 7.45
C PRO A 390 -18.68 -16.43 7.83
N ASN A 391 -19.96 -16.72 7.60
CA ASN A 391 -20.56 -18.02 7.92
C ASN A 391 -19.99 -19.19 7.11
N HIS A 392 -19.39 -18.90 5.96
CA HIS A 392 -18.78 -19.91 5.10
C HIS A 392 -17.32 -20.24 5.49
N LEU A 393 -16.68 -19.36 6.28
CA LEU A 393 -15.35 -19.59 6.81
C LEU A 393 -15.35 -20.72 7.86
N PRO A 394 -14.22 -21.40 8.08
CA PRO A 394 -14.07 -22.38 9.16
C PRO A 394 -14.38 -21.79 10.54
N SER A 395 -14.95 -22.60 11.43
CA SER A 395 -15.31 -22.16 12.79
C SER A 395 -14.12 -21.72 13.64
N SER A 396 -12.90 -22.16 13.31
CA SER A 396 -11.66 -21.68 13.92
C SER A 396 -11.38 -20.20 13.64
N LEU A 397 -11.84 -19.68 12.51
CA LEU A 397 -11.76 -18.26 12.12
C LEU A 397 -12.94 -17.44 12.66
N GLN A 398 -14.11 -18.07 12.79
CA GLN A 398 -15.33 -17.43 13.32
C GLN A 398 -15.24 -17.12 14.83
N ARG A 399 -14.39 -17.84 15.58
CA ARG A 399 -14.29 -17.70 17.05
C ARG A 399 -13.63 -16.41 17.56
N ASN A 400 -13.07 -15.57 16.70
CA ASN A 400 -12.38 -14.34 17.14
C ASN A 400 -13.24 -13.06 17.18
N LYS A 401 -14.50 -13.06 16.71
CA LYS A 401 -15.40 -11.89 16.90
C LYS A 401 -16.16 -11.89 18.24
N HIS A 402 -16.08 -12.99 19.01
CA HIS A 402 -16.77 -13.13 20.31
C HIS A 402 -15.89 -13.61 21.46
N ALA A 403 -14.57 -13.70 21.26
CA ALA A 403 -13.67 -13.64 22.41
C ALA A 403 -13.65 -12.18 22.88
N MET A 404 -14.69 -11.78 23.64
CA MET A 404 -14.46 -10.81 24.71
C MET A 404 -13.20 -11.28 25.43
N ASN A 405 -12.24 -10.37 25.58
CA ASN A 405 -11.01 -10.64 26.30
C ASN A 405 -11.40 -11.30 27.63
N ALA A 406 -10.96 -12.53 27.89
CA ALA A 406 -11.08 -13.10 29.24
C ALA A 406 -10.44 -12.16 30.28
N ASN A 407 -9.47 -11.35 29.84
CA ASN A 407 -8.84 -10.28 30.63
C ASN A 407 -9.75 -9.07 30.94
N GLU A 408 -10.87 -8.86 30.24
CA GLU A 408 -11.87 -7.83 30.57
C GLU A 408 -12.87 -8.32 31.62
N PHE A 409 -13.21 -9.62 31.61
CA PHE A 409 -14.02 -10.23 32.67
C PHE A 409 -13.29 -10.28 34.01
N ASP A 410 -11.96 -10.36 34.01
CA ASP A 410 -11.14 -10.27 35.23
C ASP A 410 -11.07 -8.84 35.83
N GLN A 411 -11.60 -7.81 35.13
CA GLN A 411 -11.63 -6.41 35.58
C GLN A 411 -13.00 -5.90 36.04
N ILE A 412 -14.06 -6.72 35.93
CA ILE A 412 -15.42 -6.34 36.34
C ILE A 412 -15.77 -7.10 37.62
N ASP A 413 -15.75 -6.40 38.75
CA ASP A 413 -15.86 -7.01 40.09
C ASP A 413 -17.30 -7.44 40.45
N SER A 414 -18.33 -7.02 39.70
CA SER A 414 -19.73 -7.36 40.00
C SER A 414 -20.67 -7.46 38.79
N MET A 415 -21.70 -8.30 38.93
CA MET A 415 -22.75 -8.48 37.91
C MET A 415 -23.55 -7.21 37.64
N VAL A 416 -23.68 -6.32 38.62
CA VAL A 416 -24.36 -5.03 38.49
C VAL A 416 -23.59 -4.09 37.57
N GLU A 417 -22.27 -4.13 37.62
CA GLU A 417 -21.38 -3.31 36.78
C GLU A 417 -21.36 -3.79 35.33
N ALA A 418 -21.39 -5.13 35.13
CA ALA A 418 -21.52 -5.74 33.81
C ALA A 418 -22.84 -5.34 33.13
N GLU A 419 -23.97 -5.42 33.85
CA GLU A 419 -25.28 -5.01 33.33
C GLU A 419 -25.33 -3.51 33.02
N SER A 420 -24.69 -2.68 33.84
CA SER A 420 -24.62 -1.24 33.64
C SER A 420 -23.78 -0.87 32.41
N SER A 421 -22.65 -1.53 32.20
CA SER A 421 -21.78 -1.30 31.04
C SER A 421 -22.48 -1.70 29.73
N TRP A 422 -23.09 -2.88 29.71
CA TRP A 422 -23.87 -3.35 28.58
C TRP A 422 -25.05 -2.42 28.25
N GLU A 423 -25.79 -1.98 29.28
CA GLU A 423 -26.91 -1.05 29.10
C GLU A 423 -26.46 0.29 28.51
N LYS A 424 -25.30 0.80 28.92
CA LYS A 424 -24.72 2.04 28.39
C LYS A 424 -24.36 1.90 26.90
N GLU A 425 -23.65 0.84 26.52
CA GLU A 425 -23.27 0.61 25.11
C GLU A 425 -24.50 0.40 24.21
N PHE A 426 -25.50 -0.32 24.71
CA PHE A 426 -26.76 -0.55 24.00
C PHE A 426 -27.50 0.77 23.70
N ILE A 427 -27.52 1.69 24.66
CA ILE A 427 -28.10 3.03 24.52
C ILE A 427 -27.30 3.88 23.51
N ILE A 428 -25.97 3.88 23.60
CA ILE A 428 -25.09 4.62 22.68
C ILE A 428 -25.26 4.14 21.24
N HIS A 429 -25.33 2.82 21.02
CA HIS A 429 -25.57 2.23 19.71
C HIS A 429 -26.88 2.76 19.07
N HIS A 430 -27.97 2.81 19.85
CA HIS A 430 -29.26 3.28 19.35
C HIS A 430 -29.35 4.80 19.20
N LEU A 431 -28.63 5.57 20.02
CA LEU A 431 -28.47 7.02 19.82
C LEU A 431 -27.73 7.30 18.50
N ASN A 432 -26.61 6.62 18.25
CA ASN A 432 -25.85 6.76 17.00
C ASN A 432 -26.70 6.43 15.76
N LYS A 433 -27.47 5.34 15.82
CA LYS A 433 -28.36 4.92 14.72
C LYS A 433 -29.46 5.94 14.40
N ASN A 434 -29.85 6.76 15.38
CA ASN A 434 -30.90 7.77 15.26
C ASN A 434 -30.36 9.20 15.34
N ASN A 435 -29.08 9.41 14.99
CA ASN A 435 -28.44 10.73 14.95
C ASN A 435 -28.55 11.52 16.27
N TRP A 436 -28.48 10.83 17.41
CA TRP A 436 -28.56 11.41 18.77
C TRP A 436 -29.89 12.12 19.08
N ASP A 437 -30.92 11.88 18.28
CA ASP A 437 -32.28 12.37 18.52
C ASP A 437 -32.96 11.54 19.62
N ILE A 438 -33.13 12.13 20.81
CA ILE A 438 -33.74 11.46 21.99
C ILE A 438 -35.12 10.93 21.66
N GLU A 439 -35.91 11.69 20.90
CA GLU A 439 -37.33 11.39 20.68
C GLU A 439 -37.45 10.15 19.80
N LYS A 440 -36.76 10.16 18.65
CA LYS A 440 -36.69 9.00 17.75
C LYS A 440 -36.05 7.78 18.42
N THR A 441 -35.00 7.99 19.22
CA THR A 441 -34.33 6.89 19.91
C THR A 441 -35.22 6.26 20.98
N SER A 442 -35.95 7.07 21.75
CA SER A 442 -36.88 6.58 22.77
C SER A 442 -38.07 5.83 22.16
N GLU A 443 -38.58 6.28 21.01
CA GLU A 443 -39.65 5.62 20.26
C GLU A 443 -39.18 4.29 19.66
N ALA A 444 -37.99 4.26 19.04
CA ALA A 444 -37.37 3.05 18.50
C ALA A 444 -37.12 2.00 19.59
N LEU A 445 -36.71 2.44 20.78
CA LEU A 445 -36.49 1.59 21.94
C LEU A 445 -37.76 1.26 22.73
N LYS A 446 -38.93 1.76 22.30
CA LYS A 446 -40.23 1.58 22.96
C LYS A 446 -40.21 1.92 24.45
N THR A 447 -39.48 2.98 24.80
CA THR A 447 -39.39 3.48 26.18
C THR A 447 -39.90 4.91 26.23
N ASP A 448 -40.46 5.32 27.37
CA ASP A 448 -40.87 6.71 27.53
C ASP A 448 -39.65 7.64 27.62
N LYS A 449 -39.79 8.85 27.07
CA LYS A 449 -38.74 9.87 26.98
C LYS A 449 -38.13 10.21 28.34
N LYS A 450 -38.95 10.24 29.40
CA LYS A 450 -38.51 10.59 30.76
C LYS A 450 -37.63 9.50 31.38
N ARG A 451 -38.02 8.24 31.21
CA ARG A 451 -37.24 7.07 31.64
C ARG A 451 -35.98 6.90 30.82
N PHE A 452 -36.03 7.19 29.52
CA PHE A 452 -34.84 7.17 28.67
C PHE A 452 -33.84 8.26 29.08
N GLN A 453 -34.30 9.49 29.30
CA GLN A 453 -33.48 10.59 29.85
C GLN A 453 -32.86 10.24 31.20
N SER A 454 -33.63 9.63 32.11
CA SER A 454 -33.10 9.17 33.40
C SER A 454 -32.01 8.09 33.24
N LYS A 455 -32.12 7.21 32.22
CA LYS A 455 -31.05 6.25 31.88
C LYS A 455 -29.82 6.93 31.28
N LEU A 456 -30.00 7.96 30.44
CA LEU A 456 -28.88 8.76 29.91
C LEU A 456 -28.10 9.44 31.04
N GLU A 457 -28.81 10.05 32.00
CA GLU A 457 -28.21 10.66 33.18
C GLU A 457 -27.50 9.63 34.06
N LYS A 458 -28.15 8.48 34.33
CA LYS A 458 -27.57 7.38 35.13
C LYS A 458 -26.24 6.87 34.54
N HIS A 459 -26.14 6.83 33.21
CA HIS A 459 -24.94 6.35 32.48
C HIS A 459 -23.95 7.46 32.10
N GLY A 460 -24.22 8.69 32.51
CA GLY A 460 -23.35 9.85 32.27
C GLY A 460 -23.33 10.33 30.81
N ILE A 461 -24.35 10.04 30.02
CA ILE A 461 -24.46 10.44 28.61
C ILE A 461 -25.10 11.83 28.55
N ARG A 462 -24.29 12.88 28.33
CA ARG A 462 -24.77 14.27 28.17
C ARG A 462 -24.96 14.63 26.70
N LEU A 463 -26.07 15.27 26.40
CA LEU A 463 -26.29 15.98 25.13
C LEU A 463 -25.90 17.43 25.36
N SER A 464 -25.03 17.98 24.51
CA SER A 464 -24.58 19.36 24.62
C SER A 464 -25.75 20.31 24.43
N ALA A 465 -26.27 20.85 25.52
CA ALA A 465 -27.12 22.02 25.53
C ALA A 465 -26.44 23.09 26.37
N SER A 466 -26.04 24.19 25.76
CA SER A 466 -25.78 25.44 26.47
C SER A 466 -25.99 26.65 25.57
N ALA A 467 -27.05 27.40 25.85
CA ALA A 467 -27.11 28.82 25.59
C ALA A 467 -26.56 29.55 26.82
N ASP A 468 -25.74 30.59 26.60
CA ASP A 468 -25.14 31.41 27.65
C ASP A 468 -25.76 32.82 27.77
N ALA A 469 -25.53 33.41 28.95
CA ALA A 469 -26.10 34.65 29.47
C ALA A 469 -25.59 35.98 28.83
N SER A 470 -25.25 35.99 27.55
CA SER A 470 -24.92 37.22 26.81
C SER A 470 -25.67 37.39 25.48
N GLY A 471 -26.61 36.50 25.16
CA GLY A 471 -27.71 36.81 24.25
C GLY A 471 -27.38 37.03 22.78
N LYS A 472 -26.15 36.73 22.31
CA LYS A 472 -25.88 36.40 20.89
C LYS A 472 -24.71 35.42 20.77
N PRO A 473 -24.95 34.14 20.49
CA PRO A 473 -23.93 33.28 19.91
C PRO A 473 -23.54 33.84 18.52
N ARG A 474 -22.25 34.03 18.25
CA ARG A 474 -21.75 34.02 16.87
C ARG A 474 -21.82 32.56 16.42
N HIS A 475 -23.02 32.08 16.09
CA HIS A 475 -23.14 30.83 15.38
C HIS A 475 -22.50 31.05 14.02
N GLN A 476 -21.30 30.51 13.83
CA GLN A 476 -20.74 30.36 12.50
C GLN A 476 -21.52 29.23 11.83
N LEU A 477 -21.89 29.45 10.58
CA LEU A 477 -22.49 28.42 9.76
C LEU A 477 -21.40 27.44 9.32
N GLN A 478 -21.80 26.21 9.01
CA GLN A 478 -20.91 25.25 8.36
C GLN A 478 -20.57 25.77 6.97
N ARG A 479 -19.32 25.58 6.57
CA ARG A 479 -18.79 26.04 5.29
C ARG A 479 -18.19 24.88 4.52
N THR A 480 -18.44 24.84 3.22
CA THR A 480 -17.80 23.94 2.27
C THR A 480 -17.33 24.69 1.02
N LEU A 481 -16.84 23.97 0.02
CA LEU A 481 -16.46 24.53 -1.28
C LEU A 481 -17.69 24.65 -2.19
N LYS A 482 -17.73 25.66 -3.06
CA LYS A 482 -18.85 25.82 -4.00
C LYS A 482 -18.75 24.90 -5.22
N ARG A 483 -17.54 24.49 -5.58
CA ARG A 483 -17.25 23.55 -6.68
C ARG A 483 -16.14 22.58 -6.31
N SER A 484 -16.10 21.45 -7.01
CA SER A 484 -14.99 20.51 -6.87
C SER A 484 -13.72 21.09 -7.50
N VAL A 485 -12.57 20.79 -6.88
CA VAL A 485 -11.25 21.21 -7.36
C VAL A 485 -10.27 20.05 -7.36
N VAL A 486 -9.30 20.11 -8.26
CA VAL A 486 -8.30 19.05 -8.45
C VAL A 486 -6.90 19.68 -8.37
N LEU A 487 -6.02 19.03 -7.61
CA LEU A 487 -4.61 19.38 -7.51
C LEU A 487 -3.77 18.16 -7.85
N CYS A 488 -2.89 18.30 -8.83
CA CYS A 488 -1.92 17.26 -9.20
C CYS A 488 -0.52 17.69 -8.75
N GLY A 489 0.18 16.81 -8.04
CA GLY A 489 1.53 17.08 -7.53
C GLY A 489 2.35 15.80 -7.38
N SER A 490 3.40 15.84 -6.56
CA SER A 490 4.19 14.67 -6.19
C SER A 490 4.14 14.48 -4.68
N GLY A 491 4.02 13.23 -4.22
CA GLY A 491 4.14 12.91 -2.80
C GLY A 491 5.57 13.16 -2.31
N LEU A 492 5.74 13.65 -1.07
CA LEU A 492 7.05 13.97 -0.47
C LEU A 492 7.86 12.71 -0.20
N HIS A 493 7.22 11.72 0.40
CA HIS A 493 7.81 10.47 0.84
C HIS A 493 7.90 9.48 -0.33
N SER A 494 6.84 9.35 -1.12
CA SER A 494 6.77 8.38 -2.22
C SER A 494 7.45 8.84 -3.52
N GLY A 495 7.36 10.14 -3.84
CA GLY A 495 7.84 10.71 -5.11
C GLY A 495 7.07 10.33 -6.37
N PHE A 496 5.98 9.59 -6.23
CA PHE A 496 5.06 9.35 -7.32
C PHE A 496 4.19 10.59 -7.58
N LYS A 497 3.73 10.77 -8.83
CA LYS A 497 2.70 11.76 -9.13
C LYS A 497 1.44 11.33 -8.36
N THR A 498 0.96 12.19 -7.47
CA THR A 498 -0.27 12.00 -6.68
C THR A 498 -1.27 13.09 -7.07
N GLY A 499 -2.55 12.73 -7.04
CA GLY A 499 -3.66 13.64 -7.32
C GLY A 499 -4.52 13.77 -6.07
N LEU A 500 -5.08 14.95 -5.89
CA LEU A 500 -6.04 15.26 -4.84
C LEU A 500 -7.27 15.92 -5.46
N ILE A 501 -8.45 15.44 -5.11
CA ILE A 501 -9.74 16.00 -5.53
C ILE A 501 -10.49 16.41 -4.26
N MET A 502 -10.86 17.67 -4.14
CA MET A 502 -11.74 18.15 -3.06
C MET A 502 -13.15 18.32 -3.60
N GLN A 503 -14.13 17.66 -2.98
CA GLN A 503 -15.54 17.72 -3.34
C GLN A 503 -16.36 18.18 -2.14
N PRO A 504 -17.26 19.16 -2.31
CA PRO A 504 -18.12 19.60 -1.21
C PRO A 504 -19.05 18.50 -0.74
N LEU A 505 -19.36 18.51 0.55
CA LEU A 505 -20.29 17.58 1.18
C LEU A 505 -21.46 18.32 1.81
N PRO A 506 -22.59 17.64 2.07
CA PRO A 506 -23.68 18.19 2.86
C PRO A 506 -23.25 18.51 4.30
N PRO A 507 -23.99 19.37 5.01
CA PRO A 507 -23.75 19.66 6.42
C PRO A 507 -23.68 18.41 7.30
N GLY A 508 -22.85 18.46 8.35
CA GLY A 508 -22.68 17.39 9.32
C GLY A 508 -21.80 16.22 8.86
N SER A 509 -21.36 16.23 7.60
CA SER A 509 -20.53 15.14 7.05
C SER A 509 -19.12 15.08 7.65
N GLY A 510 -18.58 16.22 8.09
CA GLY A 510 -17.18 16.34 8.50
C GLY A 510 -16.21 16.26 7.31
N VAL A 511 -14.91 16.35 7.60
CA VAL A 511 -13.86 16.12 6.61
C VAL A 511 -13.60 14.61 6.48
N ILE A 512 -13.61 14.12 5.25
CA ILE A 512 -13.46 12.69 4.93
C ILE A 512 -12.37 12.56 3.87
N PHE A 513 -11.37 11.72 4.13
CA PHE A 513 -10.38 11.32 3.13
C PHE A 513 -10.88 10.07 2.39
N GLY A 514 -11.04 10.17 1.07
CA GLY A 514 -11.42 9.06 0.21
C GLY A 514 -10.22 8.55 -0.59
N ASP A 515 -10.15 7.26 -0.86
CA ASP A 515 -9.19 6.75 -1.85
C ASP A 515 -9.77 6.87 -3.26
N ILE A 516 -9.01 7.49 -4.18
CA ILE A 516 -9.41 7.68 -5.58
C ILE A 516 -9.69 6.34 -6.26
N SER A 517 -8.97 5.28 -5.87
CA SER A 517 -9.03 3.97 -6.55
C SER A 517 -10.10 3.02 -6.02
N SER A 518 -10.37 3.00 -4.71
CA SER A 518 -11.32 2.07 -4.08
C SER A 518 -12.64 2.70 -3.61
N GLY A 519 -12.73 4.02 -3.49
CA GLY A 519 -13.91 4.71 -2.94
C GLY A 519 -14.10 4.53 -1.42
N ALA A 520 -13.14 3.91 -0.73
CA ALA A 520 -13.14 3.79 0.73
C ALA A 520 -12.90 5.15 1.40
N ASN A 521 -13.54 5.37 2.56
CA ASN A 521 -13.57 6.66 3.25
C ASN A 521 -13.01 6.57 4.69
N ILE A 522 -12.08 7.46 5.01
CA ILE A 522 -11.44 7.64 6.32
C ILE A 522 -11.85 9.01 6.88
N PRO A 523 -12.76 9.08 7.87
CA PRO A 523 -13.09 10.34 8.52
C PRO A 523 -11.86 10.94 9.22
N ALA A 524 -11.63 12.25 9.05
CA ALA A 524 -10.54 12.97 9.69
C ALA A 524 -10.82 13.22 11.18
N ARG A 525 -10.68 12.17 12.00
CA ARG A 525 -10.98 12.14 13.43
C ARG A 525 -9.86 11.48 14.23
N LEU A 526 -9.73 11.87 15.50
CA LEU A 526 -8.71 11.34 16.41
C LEU A 526 -8.73 9.81 16.55
N GLU A 527 -9.91 9.19 16.50
CA GLU A 527 -10.10 7.73 16.55
C GLU A 527 -9.43 6.98 15.39
N ASN A 528 -9.23 7.65 14.25
CA ASN A 528 -8.61 7.05 13.06
C ASN A 528 -7.10 7.33 12.99
N VAL A 529 -6.50 8.03 13.97
CA VAL A 529 -5.04 8.28 13.98
C VAL A 529 -4.28 6.99 14.29
N GLN A 530 -3.49 6.51 13.32
CA GLN A 530 -2.72 5.27 13.44
C GLN A 530 -1.31 5.51 14.00
N SER A 531 -0.56 6.43 13.41
CA SER A 531 0.81 6.74 13.79
C SER A 531 1.05 8.25 13.69
N THR A 532 2.06 8.70 14.42
CA THR A 532 2.53 10.09 14.47
C THR A 532 4.04 10.17 14.23
N ASP A 533 4.58 9.14 13.55
CA ASP A 533 6.00 9.01 13.25
C ASP A 533 6.32 9.85 12.00
N TYR A 534 7.00 10.97 12.21
CA TYR A 534 7.33 12.00 11.19
C TYR A 534 6.14 12.78 10.61
N SER A 535 4.95 12.17 10.48
CA SER A 535 3.68 12.81 10.13
C SER A 535 2.50 12.09 10.81
N THR A 536 1.33 12.72 10.81
CA THR A 536 0.04 12.17 11.26
C THR A 536 -0.58 11.32 10.15
N CYS A 537 -0.67 10.01 10.40
CA CYS A 537 -1.30 9.03 9.54
C CYS A 537 -2.72 8.70 10.04
N LEU A 538 -3.70 8.77 9.15
CA LEU A 538 -5.04 8.24 9.43
C LEU A 538 -5.22 6.86 8.80
N LYS A 539 -5.87 5.95 9.52
CA LYS A 539 -6.22 4.61 9.05
C LYS A 539 -7.65 4.25 9.38
N LYS A 540 -8.35 3.68 8.41
CA LYS A 540 -9.62 2.96 8.63
C LYS A 540 -9.66 1.73 7.73
N GLY A 541 -9.81 0.55 8.34
CA GLY A 541 -9.62 -0.72 7.64
C GLY A 541 -8.17 -0.88 7.15
N PHE A 542 -7.98 -1.13 5.85
CA PHE A 542 -6.66 -1.33 5.23
C PHE A 542 -6.08 -0.08 4.54
N LYS A 543 -6.82 1.03 4.57
CA LYS A 543 -6.42 2.26 3.88
C LYS A 543 -5.80 3.22 4.87
N THR A 544 -4.71 3.84 4.44
CA THR A 544 -3.98 4.86 5.16
C THR A 544 -3.92 6.12 4.30
N VAL A 545 -3.89 7.28 4.95
CA VAL A 545 -3.52 8.54 4.32
C VAL A 545 -2.48 9.21 5.22
N ASP A 546 -1.36 9.57 4.61
CA ASP A 546 -0.22 10.18 5.29
C ASP A 546 -0.11 11.68 4.95
N THR A 547 0.55 12.44 5.84
CA THR A 547 0.92 13.85 5.63
C THR A 547 -0.30 14.77 5.37
N ILE A 548 -1.31 14.67 6.24
CA ILE A 548 -2.58 15.40 6.08
C ILE A 548 -2.56 16.82 6.69
N GLU A 549 -1.55 17.16 7.46
CA GLU A 549 -1.55 18.29 8.39
C GLU A 549 -1.65 19.62 7.66
N HIS A 550 -0.97 19.75 6.53
CA HIS A 550 -1.01 20.97 5.72
C HIS A 550 -2.41 21.25 5.19
N ILE A 551 -3.09 20.22 4.68
CA ILE A 551 -4.46 20.35 4.19
C ILE A 551 -5.38 20.65 5.35
N MET A 552 -5.27 19.88 6.44
CA MET A 552 -6.10 20.07 7.64
C MET A 552 -5.93 21.45 8.26
N ALA A 553 -4.72 22.02 8.26
CA ALA A 553 -4.45 23.37 8.76
C ALA A 553 -5.18 24.42 7.92
N VAL A 554 -5.16 24.26 6.59
CA VAL A 554 -5.90 25.13 5.67
C VAL A 554 -7.40 25.02 5.91
N LEU A 555 -7.97 23.81 5.98
CA LEU A 555 -9.40 23.63 6.28
C LEU A 555 -9.79 24.26 7.62
N HIS A 556 -8.94 24.10 8.65
CA HIS A 556 -9.17 24.67 9.97
C HIS A 556 -9.22 26.20 9.95
N MET A 557 -8.27 26.84 9.26
CA MET A 557 -8.13 28.30 9.23
C MET A 557 -9.17 28.95 8.31
N TYR A 558 -9.60 28.26 7.25
CA TYR A 558 -10.69 28.70 6.35
C TYR A 558 -12.08 28.27 6.81
N ARG A 559 -12.17 27.59 7.97
CA ARG A 559 -13.42 27.12 8.59
C ARG A 559 -14.22 26.14 7.72
N ILE A 560 -13.56 25.37 6.86
CA ILE A 560 -14.21 24.36 6.01
C ILE A 560 -14.49 23.11 6.84
N SER A 561 -15.77 22.87 7.16
CA SER A 561 -16.20 21.83 8.11
C SER A 561 -16.55 20.49 7.48
N ASN A 562 -16.85 20.46 6.19
CA ASN A 562 -17.39 19.27 5.54
C ASN A 562 -16.93 19.18 4.08
N LEU A 563 -16.13 18.16 3.80
CA LEU A 563 -15.43 18.03 2.53
C LEU A 563 -14.99 16.58 2.31
N LEU A 564 -15.15 16.07 1.08
CA LEU A 564 -14.56 14.81 0.66
C LEU A 564 -13.25 15.10 -0.08
N ILE A 565 -12.14 14.61 0.44
CA ILE A 565 -10.82 14.75 -0.15
C ILE A 565 -10.43 13.39 -0.70
N LYS A 566 -10.58 13.19 -2.02
CA LYS A 566 -10.09 11.99 -2.66
C LYS A 566 -8.61 12.14 -2.95
N ILE A 567 -7.80 11.24 -2.44
CA ILE A 567 -6.34 11.28 -2.52
C ILE A 567 -5.81 9.87 -2.79
N GLY A 568 -4.60 9.76 -3.34
CA GLY A 568 -3.87 8.50 -3.37
C GLY A 568 -3.37 8.10 -1.98
N ASP A 569 -2.27 7.34 -1.90
CA ASP A 569 -1.69 6.95 -0.62
C ASP A 569 -1.06 8.15 0.15
N GLU A 570 -0.74 9.25 -0.55
CA GLU A 570 -0.05 10.42 0.02
C GLU A 570 -0.54 11.75 -0.60
N ALA A 571 -0.55 12.82 0.21
CA ALA A 571 -0.83 14.18 -0.25
C ALA A 571 0.28 14.80 -1.11
N PRO A 572 -0.07 15.62 -2.13
CA PRO A 572 0.92 16.33 -2.92
C PRO A 572 1.58 17.41 -2.06
N VAL A 573 2.90 17.34 -1.89
CA VAL A 573 3.63 18.25 -0.98
C VAL A 573 4.10 19.55 -1.66
N MET A 574 3.90 19.68 -2.98
CA MET A 574 4.16 20.92 -3.73
C MET A 574 5.54 21.53 -3.40
N ASP A 575 5.62 22.75 -2.86
CA ASP A 575 6.87 23.40 -2.45
C ASP A 575 7.25 23.17 -0.96
N GLY A 576 6.52 22.29 -0.28
CA GLY A 576 6.66 22.00 1.14
C GLY A 576 5.85 22.92 2.06
N SER A 577 5.11 23.90 1.53
CA SER A 577 4.23 24.79 2.30
C SER A 577 2.75 24.43 2.08
N SER A 578 1.82 25.20 2.65
CA SER A 578 0.37 25.02 2.43
C SER A 578 -0.25 26.09 1.52
N ILE A 579 0.57 26.93 0.88
CA ILE A 579 0.09 28.08 0.09
C ILE A 579 -0.70 27.65 -1.15
N ASP A 580 -0.32 26.53 -1.77
CA ASP A 580 -1.03 26.01 -2.94
C ASP A 580 -2.39 25.43 -2.57
N PHE A 581 -2.53 24.84 -1.37
CA PHE A 581 -3.83 24.45 -0.85
C PHE A 581 -4.72 25.66 -0.57
N CYS A 582 -4.18 26.77 -0.04
CA CYS A 582 -4.92 28.02 0.15
C CYS A 582 -5.47 28.53 -1.20
N ARG A 583 -4.63 28.61 -2.23
CA ARG A 583 -5.05 29.04 -3.59
C ARG A 583 -6.12 28.11 -4.15
N LEU A 584 -5.95 26.80 -4.01
CA LEU A 584 -6.87 25.80 -4.53
C LEU A 584 -8.29 25.96 -3.94
N ILE A 585 -8.41 26.17 -2.62
CA ILE A 585 -9.73 26.33 -1.98
C ILE A 585 -10.34 27.70 -2.24
N GLU A 586 -9.53 28.76 -2.40
CA GLU A 586 -10.00 30.09 -2.78
C GLU A 586 -10.56 30.08 -4.20
N ASP A 587 -9.88 29.40 -5.13
CA ASP A 587 -10.36 29.18 -6.50
C ASP A 587 -11.66 28.37 -6.52
N ALA A 588 -11.89 27.50 -5.55
CA ALA A 588 -13.14 26.75 -5.45
C ALA A 588 -14.34 27.60 -5.03
N GLU A 589 -14.11 28.81 -4.50
CA GLU A 589 -15.09 29.62 -3.76
C GLU A 589 -15.73 28.85 -2.57
N PHE A 590 -16.39 29.58 -1.68
CA PHE A 590 -17.01 29.00 -0.48
C PHE A 590 -18.54 29.02 -0.55
N GLU A 591 -19.16 28.01 0.06
CA GLU A 591 -20.60 27.91 0.27
C GLU A 591 -20.88 27.77 1.77
N GLU A 592 -21.61 28.73 2.34
CA GLU A 592 -22.13 28.67 3.70
C GLU A 592 -23.42 27.84 3.71
N GLN A 593 -23.60 26.99 4.71
CA GLN A 593 -24.71 26.06 4.83
C GLN A 593 -25.44 26.25 6.16
N ASP A 594 -26.76 26.00 6.20
CA ASP A 594 -27.64 26.41 7.31
C ASP A 594 -27.38 25.75 8.68
N GLU A 595 -26.48 24.78 8.78
CA GLU A 595 -26.11 24.13 10.05
C GLU A 595 -25.05 24.92 10.82
N ILE A 596 -25.10 24.83 12.15
CA ILE A 596 -24.15 25.53 13.02
C ILE A 596 -22.82 24.76 13.08
N LEU A 597 -21.71 25.49 12.99
CA LEU A 597 -20.37 25.01 13.30
C LEU A 597 -20.02 25.37 14.76
N ASP A 598 -20.00 24.35 15.61
CA ASP A 598 -19.61 24.50 17.01
C ASP A 598 -18.11 24.76 17.17
N GLU A 599 -17.76 25.55 18.18
CA GLU A 599 -16.38 25.80 18.59
C GLU A 599 -16.05 25.05 19.89
N VAL A 600 -14.88 24.42 19.96
CA VAL A 600 -14.32 23.85 21.20
C VAL A 600 -13.71 24.97 22.01
N VAL A 601 -14.39 25.36 23.08
CA VAL A 601 -13.94 26.40 24.01
C VAL A 601 -13.15 25.77 25.14
N ILE A 602 -11.89 26.17 25.29
CA ILE A 602 -11.04 25.72 26.39
C ILE A 602 -11.39 26.47 27.66
N ASP A 603 -11.85 25.74 28.67
CA ASP A 603 -12.34 26.23 29.95
C ASP A 603 -11.31 26.11 31.09
N ARG A 604 -10.31 25.25 30.91
CA ARG A 604 -9.21 25.02 31.86
C ARG A 604 -7.91 24.72 31.13
N THR A 605 -6.80 24.76 31.85
CA THR A 605 -5.50 24.42 31.28
C THR A 605 -5.33 22.91 31.14
N TYR A 606 -4.96 22.45 29.95
CA TYR A 606 -4.53 21.08 29.69
C TYR A 606 -3.02 21.06 29.42
N ARG A 607 -2.33 19.99 29.82
CA ARG A 607 -0.90 19.81 29.63
C ARG A 607 -0.59 18.35 29.28
N PHE A 608 0.16 18.18 28.21
CA PHE A 608 0.68 16.88 27.81
C PHE A 608 2.21 16.92 27.71
N GLU A 609 2.85 15.95 28.34
CA GLU A 609 4.30 15.72 28.31
C GLU A 609 4.56 14.22 28.16
N ASN A 610 5.59 13.85 27.39
CA ASN A 610 5.94 12.46 27.17
C ASN A 610 6.94 12.01 28.25
N GLU A 611 6.64 10.92 28.96
CA GLU A 611 7.48 10.36 30.03
C GLU A 611 8.94 10.11 29.59
N LYS A 612 9.16 9.79 28.30
CA LYS A 612 10.50 9.53 27.75
C LYS A 612 11.33 10.79 27.49
N ASN A 613 10.70 11.95 27.36
CA ASN A 613 11.40 13.22 27.13
C ASN A 613 10.63 14.41 27.72
N PRO A 614 10.77 14.67 29.03
CA PRO A 614 10.03 15.72 29.73
C PRO A 614 10.39 17.15 29.29
N SER A 615 11.46 17.32 28.51
CA SER A 615 11.80 18.63 27.93
C SER A 615 10.88 19.04 26.76
N CYS A 616 10.06 18.11 26.25
CA CYS A 616 9.11 18.35 25.17
C CYS A 616 7.68 18.27 25.71
N TYR A 617 6.97 19.40 25.72
CA TYR A 617 5.62 19.49 26.28
C TYR A 617 4.76 20.50 25.53
N ILE A 618 3.45 20.28 25.57
CA ILE A 618 2.44 21.17 25.00
C ILE A 618 1.37 21.46 26.05
N THR A 619 0.90 22.70 26.09
CA THR A 619 -0.21 23.13 26.94
C THR A 619 -1.23 23.90 26.12
N ILE A 620 -2.49 23.86 26.52
CA ILE A 620 -3.51 24.79 26.04
C ILE A 620 -4.24 25.41 27.22
N GLU A 621 -4.43 26.72 27.21
CA GLU A 621 -5.13 27.47 28.27
C GLU A 621 -6.29 28.29 27.70
N PRO A 622 -7.26 28.69 28.55
CA PRO A 622 -8.38 29.54 28.12
C PRO A 622 -7.89 30.86 27.51
N ALA A 623 -8.45 31.23 26.36
CA ALA A 623 -8.18 32.50 25.69
C ALA A 623 -9.41 32.94 24.86
N ASP A 624 -9.50 34.22 24.51
CA ASP A 624 -10.62 34.76 23.74
C ASP A 624 -10.56 34.42 22.23
N ARG A 625 -9.39 33.99 21.75
CA ARG A 625 -9.12 33.65 20.35
C ARG A 625 -8.16 32.47 20.29
N LEU A 626 -8.07 31.83 19.12
CA LEU A 626 -7.04 30.85 18.85
C LEU A 626 -5.67 31.55 18.78
N LYS A 627 -4.76 31.11 19.64
CA LYS A 627 -3.37 31.57 19.68
C LYS A 627 -2.45 30.37 19.79
N VAL A 628 -1.34 30.37 19.06
CA VAL A 628 -0.35 29.30 19.08
C VAL A 628 1.04 29.90 19.25
N SER A 629 1.68 29.64 20.39
CA SER A 629 3.06 29.98 20.66
C SER A 629 3.92 28.73 20.56
N TYR A 630 5.01 28.79 19.81
CA TYR A 630 5.94 27.69 19.64
C TYR A 630 7.37 28.13 19.97
N HIS A 631 8.01 27.39 20.86
CA HIS A 631 9.41 27.54 21.22
C HIS A 631 10.21 26.31 20.78
N MET A 632 11.37 26.55 20.18
CA MET A 632 12.38 25.52 19.94
C MET A 632 13.78 26.01 20.30
N ASP A 633 14.57 25.08 20.83
CA ASP A 633 15.99 25.23 21.08
C ASP A 633 16.69 23.94 20.63
N TYR A 634 17.30 24.01 19.44
CA TYR A 634 18.08 22.96 18.82
C TYR A 634 19.47 23.47 18.45
N PRO A 635 20.46 22.58 18.27
CA PRO A 635 21.74 22.96 17.70
C PRO A 635 21.60 23.67 16.34
N PRO A 636 22.63 24.40 15.89
CA PRO A 636 22.71 24.86 14.50
C PRO A 636 22.42 23.70 13.52
N PRO A 637 21.78 23.98 12.37
CA PRO A 637 21.40 25.29 11.85
C PRO A 637 20.06 25.85 12.36
N ILE A 638 19.30 25.12 13.18
CA ILE A 638 17.99 25.57 13.67
C ILE A 638 18.14 26.64 14.77
N GLY A 639 18.98 26.38 15.78
CA GLY A 639 19.18 27.32 16.87
C GLY A 639 17.94 27.49 17.76
N ILE A 640 17.85 28.67 18.40
CA ILE A 640 16.72 29.05 19.25
C ILE A 640 15.76 29.90 18.43
N MET A 641 14.49 29.48 18.37
CA MET A 641 13.43 30.20 17.67
C MET A 641 12.14 30.21 18.48
N ASP A 642 11.49 31.38 18.49
CA ASP A 642 10.19 31.61 19.09
C ASP A 642 9.27 32.24 18.05
N HIS A 643 8.06 31.70 17.91
CA HIS A 643 7.00 32.35 17.14
C HIS A 643 5.68 32.30 17.89
N THR A 644 4.85 33.32 17.73
CA THR A 644 3.47 33.32 18.24
C THR A 644 2.54 33.80 17.16
N PHE A 645 1.63 32.91 16.78
CA PHE A 645 0.55 33.17 15.84
C PHE A 645 -0.74 33.45 16.61
N GLU A 646 -1.45 34.50 16.25
CA GLU A 646 -2.79 34.80 16.73
C GLU A 646 -3.74 34.84 15.54
N PHE A 647 -4.79 34.02 15.56
CA PHE A 647 -5.70 33.91 14.44
C PHE A 647 -6.64 35.13 14.40
N ASP A 648 -6.57 35.89 13.31
CA ASP A 648 -7.39 37.07 13.05
C ASP A 648 -7.98 37.00 11.62
N GLY A 649 -8.27 35.78 11.16
CA GLY A 649 -8.84 35.49 9.85
C GLY A 649 -7.88 34.78 8.90
N GLU A 650 -8.43 34.36 7.76
CA GLU A 650 -7.74 33.58 6.72
C GLU A 650 -6.47 34.26 6.21
N GLU A 651 -6.52 35.59 6.02
CA GLU A 651 -5.39 36.38 5.57
C GLU A 651 -4.22 36.41 6.56
N SER A 652 -4.46 36.31 7.88
CA SER A 652 -3.37 36.26 8.86
C SER A 652 -2.62 34.92 8.74
N PHE A 653 -3.36 33.82 8.57
CA PHE A 653 -2.78 32.49 8.32
C PHE A 653 -2.00 32.46 6.99
N LYS A 654 -2.60 32.93 5.90
CA LYS A 654 -2.00 32.92 4.56
C LYS A 654 -0.70 33.71 4.47
N ARG A 655 -0.61 34.82 5.22
CA ARG A 655 0.58 35.66 5.27
C ARG A 655 1.68 35.10 6.17
N GLU A 656 1.30 34.58 7.35
CA GLU A 656 2.28 34.33 8.42
C GLU A 656 2.68 32.88 8.58
N ILE A 657 1.78 31.93 8.30
CA ILE A 657 1.98 30.51 8.59
C ILE A 657 1.96 29.66 7.32
N ALA A 658 0.98 29.86 6.45
CA ALA A 658 0.82 29.05 5.24
C ALA A 658 2.09 28.96 4.35
N PRO A 659 2.93 30.00 4.21
CA PRO A 659 4.14 29.94 3.39
C PRO A 659 5.32 29.19 4.03
N ALA A 660 5.25 28.81 5.31
CA ALA A 660 6.32 28.13 6.01
C ALA A 660 6.46 26.69 5.50
N ARG A 661 7.68 26.30 5.11
CA ARG A 661 7.95 25.00 4.49
C ARG A 661 8.35 23.93 5.51
N THR A 662 8.00 22.69 5.18
CA THR A 662 8.52 21.50 5.87
C THR A 662 10.03 21.39 5.72
N PHE A 663 10.68 20.72 6.68
CA PHE A 663 12.13 20.65 6.78
C PHE A 663 12.59 19.30 7.34
N GLY A 664 13.82 18.88 6.98
CA GLY A 664 14.40 17.63 7.45
C GLY A 664 15.93 17.61 7.33
N PHE A 665 16.58 16.69 8.05
CA PHE A 665 18.04 16.57 8.05
C PHE A 665 18.55 15.65 6.93
N VAL A 666 19.73 15.96 6.38
CA VAL A 666 20.39 15.11 5.34
C VAL A 666 20.60 13.68 5.83
N GLU A 667 20.97 13.52 7.09
CA GLU A 667 21.27 12.23 7.70
C GLU A 667 20.01 11.36 7.78
N GLU A 668 18.86 11.98 8.09
CA GLU A 668 17.54 11.36 8.08
C GLU A 668 17.08 11.03 6.66
N ILE A 669 17.32 11.90 5.68
CA ILE A 669 16.98 11.62 4.27
C ILE A 669 17.82 10.49 3.70
N THR A 670 19.07 10.34 4.14
CA THR A 670 19.90 9.19 3.75
C THR A 670 19.37 7.88 4.34
N GLN A 671 18.78 7.92 5.54
CA GLN A 671 18.08 6.78 6.15
C GLN A 671 16.73 6.51 5.48
N LEU A 672 15.91 7.54 5.26
CA LEU A 672 14.63 7.46 4.54
C LEU A 672 14.86 6.88 3.14
N THR A 673 15.86 7.38 2.40
CA THR A 673 16.20 6.91 1.04
C THR A 673 16.63 5.44 1.05
N LYS A 674 17.31 4.99 2.11
CA LYS A 674 17.64 3.57 2.33
C LYS A 674 16.43 2.72 2.74
N MET A 675 15.42 3.32 3.37
CA MET A 675 14.13 2.71 3.75
C MET A 675 13.07 2.79 2.65
N GLY A 676 13.39 3.40 1.50
CA GLY A 676 12.46 3.53 0.36
C GLY A 676 11.57 4.77 0.38
N PHE A 677 11.78 5.69 1.32
CA PHE A 677 11.11 6.99 1.41
C PHE A 677 12.07 8.12 1.00
N GLY A 678 11.60 9.17 0.33
CA GLY A 678 12.45 10.30 -0.11
C GLY A 678 12.87 10.27 -1.59
N ALA A 679 12.23 9.43 -2.41
CA ALA A 679 12.32 9.54 -3.88
C ALA A 679 11.59 10.79 -4.41
N GLY A 680 10.68 11.37 -3.62
CA GLY A 680 9.88 12.56 -3.96
C GLY A 680 10.48 13.90 -3.59
N GLY A 681 11.55 13.87 -2.81
CA GLY A 681 12.34 15.05 -2.50
C GLY A 681 13.11 15.54 -3.71
N LYS A 682 12.44 16.23 -4.64
CA LYS A 682 13.14 17.22 -5.46
C LYS A 682 13.72 18.26 -4.49
N LEU A 683 14.94 18.71 -4.76
CA LEU A 683 15.69 19.65 -3.89
C LEU A 683 14.93 20.96 -3.59
N ASP A 684 13.79 21.21 -4.22
CA ASP A 684 13.03 22.46 -4.12
C ASP A 684 11.73 22.34 -3.29
N ASN A 685 11.36 21.13 -2.82
CA ASN A 685 10.03 20.86 -2.22
C ASN A 685 10.01 20.79 -0.67
N PHE A 686 11.13 21.05 0.00
CA PHE A 686 11.26 21.12 1.47
C PHE A 686 12.62 21.76 1.82
N ILE A 687 12.84 22.15 3.08
CA ILE A 687 14.12 22.72 3.52
C ILE A 687 15.06 21.61 3.99
N LEU A 688 16.22 21.49 3.34
CA LEU A 688 17.25 20.50 3.66
C LEU A 688 18.28 21.07 4.63
N LEU A 689 18.36 20.48 5.82
CA LEU A 689 19.29 20.87 6.88
C LEU A 689 20.54 19.99 6.84
N GLY A 690 21.70 20.62 6.68
CA GLY A 690 23.01 20.02 6.94
C GLY A 690 23.48 20.32 8.36
N ASN A 691 24.69 19.87 8.70
CA ASN A 691 25.19 19.92 10.08
C ASN A 691 25.31 21.35 10.63
N ASP A 692 25.66 22.33 9.79
CA ASP A 692 25.89 23.72 10.23
C ASP A 692 25.08 24.77 9.45
N LYS A 693 24.36 24.38 8.39
CA LYS A 693 23.62 25.31 7.53
C LYS A 693 22.47 24.67 6.78
N VAL A 694 21.53 25.49 6.32
CA VAL A 694 20.56 25.12 5.28
C VAL A 694 21.29 24.91 3.96
N LEU A 695 20.96 23.85 3.22
CA LEU A 695 21.76 23.41 2.08
C LEU A 695 21.18 23.77 0.70
N ASN A 696 19.86 23.86 0.59
CA ASN A 696 19.17 23.91 -0.70
C ASN A 696 18.39 25.22 -0.96
N THR A 697 18.11 26.02 0.07
CA THR A 697 17.30 27.24 -0.06
C THR A 697 17.64 28.28 1.01
N GLU A 698 17.28 29.53 0.76
CA GLU A 698 17.16 30.55 1.82
C GLU A 698 15.82 30.39 2.55
N LEU A 699 15.78 30.82 3.82
CA LEU A 699 14.54 30.83 4.59
C LEU A 699 13.67 32.03 4.18
N ARG A 700 12.37 31.80 4.02
CA ARG A 700 11.35 32.84 3.78
C ARG A 700 11.16 33.71 5.02
N PHE A 701 11.38 33.13 6.19
CA PHE A 701 11.30 33.81 7.48
C PHE A 701 12.49 33.42 8.36
N LYS A 702 12.94 34.34 9.21
CA LYS A 702 14.01 34.04 10.19
C LYS A 702 13.60 32.91 11.15
N ASP A 703 12.31 32.81 11.43
CA ASP A 703 11.63 31.87 12.33
C ASP A 703 10.81 30.80 11.56
N GLU A 704 11.17 30.49 10.31
CA GLU A 704 10.37 29.61 9.41
C GLU A 704 10.11 28.21 10.03
N PHE A 705 11.07 27.63 10.76
CA PHE A 705 10.89 26.33 11.41
C PHE A 705 9.83 26.35 12.52
N ALA A 706 9.78 27.42 13.32
CA ALA A 706 8.75 27.60 14.35
C ALA A 706 7.37 27.83 13.72
N ARG A 707 7.30 28.58 12.62
CA ARG A 707 6.05 28.77 11.86
C ARG A 707 5.54 27.46 11.25
N HIS A 708 6.42 26.62 10.69
CA HIS A 708 6.02 25.30 10.18
C HIS A 708 5.51 24.39 11.29
N LYS A 709 6.13 24.39 12.48
CA LYS A 709 5.60 23.62 13.62
C LYS A 709 4.26 24.13 14.13
N ILE A 710 3.98 25.42 13.99
CA ILE A 710 2.64 25.97 14.23
C ILE A 710 1.65 25.49 13.17
N LEU A 711 2.05 25.43 11.90
CA LEU A 711 1.23 24.85 10.82
C LEU A 711 0.84 23.39 11.14
N ASP A 712 1.79 22.57 11.57
CA ASP A 712 1.53 21.18 12.01
C ASP A 712 0.50 21.13 13.15
N ILE A 713 0.67 21.97 14.17
CA ILE A 713 -0.28 22.06 15.31
C ILE A 713 -1.68 22.44 14.83
N LEU A 714 -1.80 23.44 13.95
CA LEU A 714 -3.09 23.87 13.42
C LEU A 714 -3.80 22.74 12.66
N GLY A 715 -3.04 21.92 11.92
CA GLY A 715 -3.55 20.75 11.21
C GLY A 715 -4.00 19.63 12.14
N ASP A 716 -3.11 19.21 13.04
CA ASP A 716 -3.40 18.14 14.01
C ASP A 716 -4.63 18.49 14.88
N PHE A 717 -4.72 19.74 15.36
CA PHE A 717 -5.83 20.15 16.23
C PHE A 717 -7.19 20.13 15.54
N TYR A 718 -7.22 20.16 14.21
CA TYR A 718 -8.47 20.08 13.48
C TYR A 718 -9.06 18.67 13.39
N LEU A 719 -8.33 17.64 13.87
CA LEU A 719 -8.86 16.29 14.06
C LEU A 719 -9.96 16.19 15.12
N LEU A 720 -10.18 17.25 15.92
CA LEU A 720 -11.39 17.40 16.74
C LEU A 720 -12.66 17.64 15.89
N GLY A 721 -12.51 17.94 14.60
CA GLY A 721 -13.60 18.24 13.68
C GLY A 721 -14.31 19.58 13.93
N LYS A 722 -13.78 20.39 14.85
CA LYS A 722 -14.35 21.66 15.29
C LYS A 722 -13.23 22.70 15.46
N PRO A 723 -13.47 23.98 15.11
CA PRO A 723 -12.62 25.09 15.52
C PRO A 723 -12.34 25.08 17.02
N ILE A 724 -11.13 25.48 17.42
CA ILE A 724 -10.75 25.55 18.83
C ILE A 724 -10.45 26.99 19.25
N ARG A 725 -10.86 27.34 20.48
CA ARG A 725 -10.59 28.62 21.13
C ARG A 725 -9.79 28.41 22.40
N GLY A 726 -8.54 28.87 22.37
CA GLY A 726 -7.57 28.74 23.45
C GLY A 726 -6.17 29.16 23.01
N HIS A 727 -5.26 29.31 23.96
CA HIS A 727 -3.85 29.59 23.71
C HIS A 727 -3.03 28.32 23.88
N ILE A 728 -2.57 27.77 22.75
CA ILE A 728 -1.65 26.65 22.67
C ILE A 728 -0.22 27.17 22.86
N LYS A 729 0.53 26.56 23.79
CA LYS A 729 1.96 26.82 23.99
C LYS A 729 2.70 25.50 23.85
N ALA A 730 3.60 25.44 22.86
CA ALA A 730 4.35 24.25 22.50
C ALA A 730 5.84 24.47 22.70
N HIS A 731 6.52 23.51 23.31
CA HIS A 731 7.96 23.54 23.55
C HIS A 731 8.61 22.29 22.95
N LYS A 732 9.24 22.45 21.79
CA LYS A 732 9.94 21.36 21.05
C LYS A 732 9.04 20.15 20.73
N THR A 733 7.75 20.39 20.47
CA THR A 733 6.75 19.33 20.28
C THR A 733 6.70 18.85 18.82
N GLY A 734 6.31 17.59 18.63
CA GLY A 734 5.87 17.06 17.34
C GLY A 734 4.44 16.53 17.40
N HIS A 735 4.02 15.82 16.36
CA HIS A 735 2.67 15.25 16.23
C HIS A 735 2.26 14.39 17.44
N THR A 736 3.19 13.60 18.00
CA THR A 736 2.92 12.79 19.19
C THR A 736 2.41 13.60 20.39
N GLN A 737 3.01 14.76 20.67
CA GLN A 737 2.54 15.63 21.75
C GLN A 737 1.22 16.31 21.40
N ASN A 738 1.05 16.74 20.15
CA ASN A 738 -0.18 17.36 19.66
C ASN A 738 -1.37 16.42 19.85
N ILE A 739 -1.28 15.19 19.30
CA ILE A 739 -2.32 14.16 19.42
C ILE A 739 -2.54 13.74 20.89
N GLY A 740 -1.46 13.66 21.67
CA GLY A 740 -1.55 13.36 23.11
C GLY A 740 -2.41 14.37 23.88
N LEU A 741 -2.22 15.67 23.63
CA LEU A 741 -3.04 16.72 24.23
C LEU A 741 -4.48 16.67 23.74
N LEU A 742 -4.70 16.44 22.44
CA LEU A 742 -6.04 16.34 21.85
C LEU A 742 -6.86 15.21 22.47
N ARG A 743 -6.26 14.05 22.71
CA ARG A 743 -6.90 12.94 23.42
C ARG A 743 -7.31 13.30 24.85
N GLN A 744 -6.50 14.09 25.57
CA GLN A 744 -6.87 14.59 26.90
C GLN A 744 -8.06 15.55 26.85
N ILE A 745 -8.07 16.46 25.87
CA ILE A 745 -9.18 17.40 25.64
C ILE A 745 -10.46 16.62 25.31
N GLU A 746 -10.41 15.69 24.35
CA GLU A 746 -11.55 14.87 23.94
C GLU A 746 -12.11 14.03 25.10
N THR A 747 -11.23 13.41 25.89
CA THR A 747 -11.63 12.65 27.09
C THR A 747 -12.33 13.56 28.11
N SER A 748 -11.82 14.77 28.32
CA SER A 748 -12.41 15.76 29.21
C SER A 748 -13.78 16.23 28.75
N LEU A 749 -13.95 16.48 27.45
CA LEU A 749 -15.23 16.84 26.85
C LEU A 749 -16.27 15.71 26.98
N CYS A 750 -15.81 14.45 27.02
CA CYS A 750 -16.66 13.27 27.20
C CYS A 750 -16.98 12.94 28.69
N GLN A 751 -16.29 13.54 29.67
CA GLN A 751 -16.54 13.31 31.09
C GLN A 751 -17.60 14.28 31.64
N PRO A 752 -18.59 13.79 32.42
CA PRO A 752 -19.54 14.69 33.06
C PRO A 752 -18.82 15.55 34.10
N ALA A 753 -18.83 16.87 33.91
CA ALA A 753 -18.33 17.82 34.90
C ALA A 753 -18.97 17.55 36.28
N GLY A 754 -18.14 17.17 37.25
CA GLY A 754 -18.56 16.94 38.64
C GLY A 754 -18.02 15.67 39.29
N VAL A 755 -16.71 15.45 39.29
CA VAL A 755 -16.01 14.80 40.42
C VAL A 755 -14.67 15.53 40.57
N HIS A 756 -14.64 16.49 41.49
CA HIS A 756 -13.40 17.07 42.02
C HIS A 756 -13.00 16.28 43.27
#